data_AF-A0A6C2TY26-F1
#
_entry.id   AF-A0A6C2TY26-F1
#
_cell.length_a   1.000
_cell.length_b   1.000
_cell.length_c   1.000
_cell.angle_alpha   90.00
_cell.angle_beta   90.00
_cell.angle_gamma   90.00
#
_symmetry.space_group_name_H-M   'P 1'
#
loop_
_entity.id
_entity.type
_entity.pdbx_description
1 polymer ?
#
loop_
_entity_poly.entity_id
_entity_poly.type
_entity_poly.pdbx_seq_one_letter_code
_entity_poly.pdbx_strand_id
1 'polypeptide(L)'
;MKSRTMQAVAVAVMAACVVGANAQTTTNATPTDSHVLQGNFQVGGLPVFLANNSNADRCGTGGATGQQRVNQAIFSFDLPSIPAGETVNAATFSFKMFSTAVNGAPLEFDMVLCLMDHDDIGDFSGADFVEATAPINSPLTNGVVIAQLAVADVSNNETIDVSLTGAALAQLAGLYDGTGTPSQSKLWFRASTSTNIDTSVADNANDRFNFDDAGHTGPNISGLELDWGIPSPDIYYVATTPTNWTVGAAWSDGNPAAAGDDYYVTNGVALQTPSATATFPGDALVLEGSQTVELMASGADVITFPSLDLSGDTLRAGVVDSGEAKVDGTLNVIGNSSFGGATDSSRDLRVLALVTGSSTVTLSAPGKTIYIEHAGNTFDGTWNLTGNYAEFASPAAVGAGSIQVGNFGKLRILGDWDGLATDETLTVADSANAVVEVGSYAWKVSALTFGGSNVVDGAVYTTAELNAMGTNAVFTGAGTIQVGTPPPPPPGELIAGWDSWSSGTAPTVTVVKAGITASATATGTGGDWTIGDTETDPGRGSSVDGTWGTYDGGGNPPNTVTNEHGANMTLTNGKTDGEITFTITNSTASAINLGSVHFDALAFRPNAARTYAVNVLAGSDITVGNVFTSPDDAITEIAGSAVLLASRDAHDDIDVSLAGLADSTLEVGEVAIVQLAFSSGTGSGGGHHLFIDNVGFSAAASTGPVEPPVMESDVSGGNVTLSWASDGAFKLQTRPNLVVGDWADVPGATSSPVVVPATNAVEFLRLIEQ
;
A
#
# COMPACT_ATOMS: atom_id res chain seq x y z
N MET A 1 -24.03 43.04 11.39
CA MET A 1 -24.32 42.17 10.23
C MET A 1 -23.56 40.89 10.47
N LYS A 2 -24.26 39.76 10.55
CA LYS A 2 -23.59 38.46 10.63
C LYS A 2 -23.05 38.18 9.23
N SER A 3 -21.75 37.89 9.14
CA SER A 3 -21.14 37.40 7.90
C SER A 3 -21.31 35.90 7.87
N ARG A 4 -21.85 35.34 6.77
CA ARG A 4 -21.84 33.90 6.54
C ARG A 4 -20.92 33.56 5.39
N THR A 5 -20.25 32.43 5.53
CA THR A 5 -19.57 31.74 4.45
C THR A 5 -20.54 30.68 3.94
N MET A 6 -20.91 30.75 2.67
CA MET A 6 -21.59 29.63 2.02
C MET A 6 -20.51 28.66 1.55
N GLN A 7 -20.62 27.39 1.89
CA GLN A 7 -19.82 26.34 1.30
C GLN A 7 -20.78 25.44 0.54
N ALA A 8 -20.56 25.28 -0.76
CA ALA A 8 -21.35 24.45 -1.64
C ALA A 8 -20.44 23.39 -2.24
N VAL A 9 -20.68 22.11 -1.98
CA VAL A 9 -19.91 21.04 -2.60
C VAL A 9 -20.67 20.57 -3.84
N ALA A 10 -20.07 20.71 -5.02
CA ALA A 10 -20.70 20.36 -6.31
C ALA A 10 -19.93 19.25 -7.06
N VAL A 11 -20.17 17.97 -6.75
CA VAL A 11 -19.42 16.85 -7.37
C VAL A 11 -19.79 16.62 -8.84
N ALA A 12 -19.20 17.38 -9.76
CA ALA A 12 -19.40 17.21 -11.20
C ALA A 12 -18.66 15.98 -11.76
N VAL A 13 -19.33 14.81 -11.81
CA VAL A 13 -18.76 13.60 -12.44
C VAL A 13 -18.64 13.77 -13.95
N MET A 14 -17.47 14.17 -14.42
CA MET A 14 -17.11 14.10 -15.85
C MET A 14 -16.40 12.78 -16.12
N ALA A 15 -17.15 11.71 -16.34
CA ALA A 15 -16.56 10.43 -16.72
C ALA A 15 -16.05 10.49 -18.17
N ALA A 16 -14.75 10.26 -18.38
CA ALA A 16 -14.30 9.57 -19.59
C ALA A 16 -14.22 8.09 -19.21
N CYS A 17 -15.12 7.23 -19.72
CA CYS A 17 -15.21 5.83 -19.30
C CYS A 17 -14.96 4.83 -20.44
N VAL A 18 -14.14 3.81 -20.12
CA VAL A 18 -14.43 2.38 -20.39
C VAL A 18 -14.24 1.55 -19.09
N VAL A 19 -15.37 1.10 -18.51
CA VAL A 19 -15.74 -0.10 -17.68
C VAL A 19 -15.21 -0.31 -16.21
N GLY A 20 -16.15 -0.48 -15.24
CA GLY A 20 -16.06 -1.46 -14.11
C GLY A 20 -16.75 -1.21 -12.72
N ALA A 21 -18.01 -1.67 -12.53
CA ALA A 21 -18.82 -2.18 -11.36
C ALA A 21 -18.99 -1.56 -9.92
N ASN A 22 -20.29 -1.41 -9.50
CA ASN A 22 -20.99 -1.41 -8.15
C ASN A 22 -20.69 -0.29 -7.10
N ALA A 23 -21.61 0.30 -6.29
CA ALA A 23 -23.03 0.13 -5.90
C ALA A 23 -23.68 1.47 -5.42
N GLN A 24 -25.02 1.48 -5.21
CA GLN A 24 -26.03 2.57 -4.98
C GLN A 24 -25.77 3.59 -3.83
N THR A 25 -26.29 4.84 -3.79
CA THR A 25 -27.71 5.25 -3.55
C THR A 25 -28.05 6.77 -3.72
N THR A 26 -29.33 7.07 -4.09
CA THR A 26 -30.23 8.27 -3.85
C THR A 26 -30.03 9.63 -4.58
N THR A 27 -30.80 9.95 -5.65
CA THR A 27 -32.05 10.81 -5.81
C THR A 27 -31.88 12.33 -5.63
N ASN A 28 -32.30 13.28 -6.49
CA ASN A 28 -33.33 13.40 -7.55
C ASN A 28 -32.85 14.41 -8.63
N ALA A 29 -32.71 13.97 -9.88
CA ALA A 29 -32.57 14.87 -11.03
C ALA A 29 -33.49 14.37 -12.14
N THR A 30 -34.52 15.16 -12.48
CA THR A 30 -35.19 15.19 -13.80
C THR A 30 -36.17 16.37 -13.83
N PRO A 31 -36.31 17.08 -14.97
CA PRO A 31 -36.81 16.43 -16.18
C PRO A 31 -35.99 16.69 -17.46
N THR A 32 -35.50 15.57 -17.99
CA THR A 32 -35.57 15.11 -19.39
C THR A 32 -34.86 15.92 -20.48
N ASP A 33 -33.86 15.24 -21.04
CA ASP A 33 -33.26 15.33 -22.39
C ASP A 33 -32.07 16.30 -22.55
N SER A 34 -30.89 15.72 -22.29
CA SER A 34 -29.50 16.18 -22.49
C SER A 34 -28.99 17.33 -21.60
N HIS A 35 -28.08 16.98 -20.68
CA HIS A 35 -27.29 17.89 -19.83
C HIS A 35 -26.16 18.61 -20.60
N VAL A 36 -26.28 18.72 -21.93
CA VAL A 36 -25.25 19.18 -22.85
C VAL A 36 -25.89 20.06 -23.91
N LEU A 37 -25.49 21.34 -24.00
CA LEU A 37 -25.90 22.21 -25.11
C LEU A 37 -24.87 22.12 -26.24
N GLN A 38 -25.36 21.98 -27.47
CA GLN A 38 -24.55 21.91 -28.68
C GLN A 38 -24.67 23.18 -29.52
N GLY A 39 -23.53 23.83 -29.77
CA GLY A 39 -23.39 24.94 -30.69
C GLY A 39 -22.67 24.51 -31.97
N ASN A 40 -23.06 25.08 -33.12
CA ASN A 40 -22.35 24.90 -34.39
C ASN A 40 -21.55 26.18 -34.70
N PHE A 41 -20.23 26.06 -34.84
CA PHE A 41 -19.34 27.11 -35.32
C PHE A 41 -19.08 26.92 -36.82
N GLN A 42 -19.61 27.84 -37.62
CA GLN A 42 -19.04 28.14 -38.93
C GLN A 42 -18.13 29.34 -38.78
N VAL A 43 -16.92 29.28 -39.36
CA VAL A 43 -15.99 30.41 -39.38
C VAL A 43 -16.71 31.64 -39.96
N GLY A 44 -16.98 32.65 -39.13
CA GLY A 44 -17.69 33.88 -39.50
C GLY A 44 -19.22 33.81 -39.54
N GLY A 45 -19.84 32.73 -39.05
CA GLY A 45 -21.30 32.58 -38.92
C GLY A 45 -21.81 32.90 -37.51
N LEU A 46 -23.07 33.34 -37.41
CA LEU A 46 -23.75 33.43 -36.10
C LEU A 46 -23.93 32.02 -35.52
N PRO A 47 -23.66 31.79 -34.23
CA PRO A 47 -23.85 30.50 -33.60
C PRO A 47 -25.31 30.07 -33.72
N VAL A 48 -25.54 28.85 -34.23
CA VAL A 48 -26.88 28.26 -34.38
C VAL A 48 -27.07 27.16 -33.36
N PHE A 49 -28.09 27.32 -32.52
CA PHE A 49 -28.55 26.33 -31.54
C PHE A 49 -29.20 25.13 -32.21
N LEU A 50 -28.84 23.93 -31.77
CA LEU A 50 -29.53 22.70 -32.13
C LEU A 50 -30.00 22.01 -30.85
N ALA A 51 -31.25 22.24 -30.47
CA ALA A 51 -31.85 21.67 -29.25
C ALA A 51 -32.08 20.15 -29.30
N ASN A 52 -31.72 19.47 -30.39
CA ASN A 52 -31.92 18.03 -30.51
C ASN A 52 -31.04 17.44 -31.61
N ASN A 53 -30.00 16.67 -31.26
CA ASN A 53 -29.37 15.75 -32.21
C ASN A 53 -28.90 14.47 -31.51
N SER A 54 -28.65 13.43 -32.31
CA SER A 54 -28.25 12.09 -31.86
C SER A 54 -26.81 11.96 -31.34
N ASN A 55 -26.14 13.08 -31.03
CA ASN A 55 -24.77 13.15 -30.49
C ASN A 55 -24.73 14.02 -29.22
N ALA A 56 -25.82 14.02 -28.42
CA ALA A 56 -25.94 14.80 -27.18
C ALA A 56 -24.93 14.39 -26.09
N ASP A 57 -24.27 13.26 -26.30
CA ASP A 57 -23.48 12.51 -25.33
C ASP A 57 -22.00 12.97 -25.29
N ARG A 58 -21.64 14.01 -26.05
CA ARG A 58 -20.23 14.43 -26.22
C ARG A 58 -20.07 15.89 -25.85
N CYS A 59 -19.09 16.28 -25.05
CA CYS A 59 -18.60 17.65 -24.94
C CYS A 59 -17.23 17.81 -25.61
N GLY A 60 -16.91 19.01 -26.08
CA GLY A 60 -15.67 19.31 -26.80
C GLY A 60 -15.90 19.71 -28.26
N THR A 61 -14.81 19.83 -29.02
CA THR A 61 -14.84 20.32 -30.40
C THR A 61 -14.85 19.14 -31.38
N GLY A 62 -15.72 19.17 -32.39
CA GLY A 62 -15.79 18.10 -33.38
C GLY A 62 -16.49 18.50 -34.67
N GLY A 63 -15.96 18.09 -35.81
CA GLY A 63 -16.54 18.38 -37.12
C GLY A 63 -15.47 18.58 -38.20
N ALA A 64 -15.86 18.53 -39.47
CA ALA A 64 -14.92 18.75 -40.58
C ALA A 64 -14.55 20.24 -40.71
N THR A 65 -13.44 20.54 -41.38
CA THR A 65 -12.97 21.90 -41.68
C THR A 65 -14.10 22.78 -42.22
N GLY A 66 -14.41 23.88 -41.52
CA GLY A 66 -15.47 24.83 -41.86
C GLY A 66 -16.84 24.60 -41.19
N GLN A 67 -17.04 23.50 -40.46
CA GLN A 67 -18.22 23.25 -39.62
C GLN A 67 -17.82 22.50 -38.34
N GLN A 68 -17.22 23.22 -37.41
CA GLN A 68 -16.88 22.64 -36.12
C GLN A 68 -18.06 22.80 -35.16
N ARG A 69 -18.40 21.74 -34.45
CA ARG A 69 -19.41 21.77 -33.38
C ARG A 69 -18.68 21.82 -32.07
N VAL A 70 -19.09 22.72 -31.19
CA VAL A 70 -18.59 22.77 -29.82
C VAL A 70 -19.74 22.41 -28.91
N ASN A 71 -19.53 21.37 -28.12
CA ASN A 71 -20.49 20.90 -27.15
C ASN A 71 -19.99 21.28 -25.76
N GLN A 72 -20.85 21.91 -24.96
CA GLN A 72 -20.49 22.38 -23.62
C GLN A 72 -21.45 21.81 -22.58
N ALA A 73 -20.89 21.43 -21.43
CA ALA A 73 -21.68 21.00 -20.30
C ALA A 73 -22.24 22.24 -19.59
N ILE A 74 -23.55 22.21 -19.36
CA ILE A 74 -24.28 23.22 -18.60
C ILE A 74 -25.06 22.50 -17.52
N PHE A 75 -24.95 23.00 -16.30
CA PHE A 75 -25.61 22.43 -15.14
C PHE A 75 -26.15 23.55 -14.27
N SER A 76 -27.20 23.26 -13.52
CA SER A 76 -27.80 24.22 -12.59
C SER A 76 -28.29 23.57 -11.32
N PHE A 77 -28.56 24.42 -10.34
CA PHE A 77 -28.96 24.04 -9.00
C PHE A 77 -29.88 25.12 -8.43
N ASP A 78 -30.82 24.72 -7.59
CA ASP A 78 -31.91 25.60 -7.14
C ASP A 78 -31.46 26.52 -6.00
N LEU A 79 -31.37 27.83 -6.16
CA LEU A 79 -30.93 28.71 -5.06
C LEU A 79 -31.87 28.65 -3.83
N PRO A 80 -31.37 28.37 -2.62
CA PRO A 80 -32.19 28.40 -1.42
C PRO A 80 -32.46 29.85 -1.02
N SER A 81 -33.48 30.09 -0.21
CA SER A 81 -33.60 31.38 0.50
C SER A 81 -32.56 31.49 1.62
N ILE A 82 -31.92 32.64 1.77
CA ILE A 82 -31.15 33.00 2.98
C ILE A 82 -32.03 33.82 3.95
N PRO A 83 -31.69 33.93 5.24
CA PRO A 83 -32.45 34.76 6.18
C PRO A 83 -32.47 36.25 5.77
N ALA A 84 -33.59 36.92 6.02
CA ALA A 84 -33.76 38.33 5.67
C ALA A 84 -32.68 39.22 6.32
N GLY A 85 -32.08 40.09 5.50
CA GLY A 85 -31.01 41.02 5.90
C GLY A 85 -29.60 40.40 5.97
N GLU A 86 -29.43 39.13 5.61
CA GLU A 86 -28.11 38.52 5.41
C GLU A 86 -27.60 38.69 3.97
N THR A 87 -26.29 38.61 3.77
CA THR A 87 -25.64 38.71 2.45
C THR A 87 -24.64 37.58 2.27
N VAL A 88 -24.46 37.12 1.03
CA VAL A 88 -23.43 36.14 0.67
C VAL A 88 -22.07 36.84 0.61
N ASN A 89 -21.17 36.54 1.55
CA ASN A 89 -19.87 37.21 1.65
C ASN A 89 -18.68 36.29 1.32
N ALA A 90 -18.94 35.00 1.18
CA ALA A 90 -18.02 34.01 0.64
C ALA A 90 -18.84 32.83 0.10
N ALA A 91 -18.36 32.22 -0.97
CA ALA A 91 -18.94 31.02 -1.56
C ALA A 91 -17.81 30.14 -2.10
N THR A 92 -17.77 28.86 -1.73
CA THR A 92 -16.84 27.89 -2.34
C THR A 92 -17.65 26.83 -3.06
N PHE A 93 -17.23 26.46 -4.27
CA PHE A 93 -17.79 25.38 -5.07
C PHE A 93 -16.76 24.28 -5.26
N SER A 94 -16.99 23.12 -4.67
CA SER A 94 -16.12 21.95 -4.88
C SER A 94 -16.49 21.25 -6.18
N PHE A 95 -15.53 20.80 -6.99
CA PHE A 95 -15.73 20.05 -8.23
C PHE A 95 -14.87 18.80 -8.21
N LYS A 96 -15.46 17.62 -8.39
CA LYS A 96 -14.70 16.36 -8.38
C LYS A 96 -14.75 15.68 -9.73
N MET A 97 -13.60 15.56 -10.39
CA MET A 97 -13.51 14.95 -11.73
C MET A 97 -13.06 13.48 -11.63
N PHE A 98 -13.70 12.62 -12.43
CA PHE A 98 -13.40 11.19 -12.48
C PHE A 98 -12.86 10.86 -13.87
N SER A 99 -11.55 10.68 -14.02
CA SER A 99 -10.97 10.26 -15.30
C SER A 99 -10.63 8.77 -15.29
N THR A 100 -10.84 8.08 -16.41
CA THR A 100 -9.95 6.99 -16.80
C THR A 100 -9.12 7.51 -17.95
N ALA A 101 -7.79 7.32 -17.89
CA ALA A 101 -6.91 7.75 -18.96
C ALA A 101 -7.35 7.07 -20.28
N VAL A 102 -7.74 7.86 -21.28
CA VAL A 102 -7.99 7.34 -22.61
C VAL A 102 -6.63 7.01 -23.21
N ASN A 103 -6.37 5.73 -23.43
CA ASN A 103 -5.07 5.24 -23.88
C ASN A 103 -4.75 5.80 -25.28
N GLY A 104 -3.73 6.66 -25.41
CA GLY A 104 -3.14 7.04 -26.70
C GLY A 104 -3.27 8.50 -27.17
N ALA A 105 -3.85 9.42 -26.39
CA ALA A 105 -3.77 10.86 -26.69
C ALA A 105 -3.48 11.66 -25.41
N PRO A 106 -2.57 12.66 -25.43
CA PRO A 106 -2.46 13.59 -24.32
C PRO A 106 -3.80 14.32 -24.19
N LEU A 107 -4.44 14.18 -23.02
CA LEU A 107 -5.60 14.98 -22.67
C LEU A 107 -5.12 16.42 -22.40
N GLU A 108 -4.88 17.20 -23.45
CA GLU A 108 -4.71 18.64 -23.33
C GLU A 108 -6.10 19.25 -23.14
N PHE A 109 -6.55 19.37 -21.89
CA PHE A 109 -7.72 20.18 -21.60
C PHE A 109 -7.37 21.33 -20.67
N ASP A 110 -7.85 22.50 -21.09
CA ASP A 110 -8.05 23.65 -20.24
C ASP A 110 -9.56 23.83 -20.12
N MET A 111 -10.11 23.73 -18.91
CA MET A 111 -11.53 23.96 -18.64
C MET A 111 -11.71 25.34 -18.03
N VAL A 112 -12.60 26.14 -18.62
CA VAL A 112 -13.05 27.42 -18.05
C VAL A 112 -14.44 27.20 -17.45
N LEU A 113 -14.54 27.36 -16.13
CA LEU A 113 -15.80 27.33 -15.40
C LEU A 113 -16.36 28.74 -15.30
N CYS A 114 -17.64 28.90 -15.65
CA CYS A 114 -18.34 30.18 -15.61
C CYS A 114 -19.61 30.09 -14.77
N LEU A 115 -19.88 31.11 -13.99
CA LEU A 115 -21.13 31.35 -13.27
C LEU A 115 -22.03 32.24 -14.14
N MET A 116 -23.22 31.77 -14.48
CA MET A 116 -24.10 32.42 -15.45
C MET A 116 -25.28 33.12 -14.76
N ASP A 117 -25.65 34.29 -15.30
CA ASP A 117 -26.77 35.12 -14.84
C ASP A 117 -27.97 34.87 -15.78
N HIS A 118 -28.55 33.67 -15.67
CA HIS A 118 -29.65 33.19 -16.52
C HIS A 118 -30.79 32.65 -15.66
N ASP A 119 -32.03 32.88 -16.11
CA ASP A 119 -33.23 32.37 -15.45
C ASP A 119 -33.60 30.97 -15.95
N ASP A 120 -33.35 30.69 -17.23
CA ASP A 120 -33.68 29.44 -17.91
C ASP A 120 -32.54 28.95 -18.82
N ILE A 121 -32.54 27.65 -19.11
CA ILE A 121 -31.56 27.04 -20.03
C ILE A 121 -31.67 27.61 -21.46
N GLY A 122 -32.84 28.10 -21.85
CA GLY A 122 -33.09 28.74 -23.15
C GLY A 122 -32.43 30.12 -23.32
N ASP A 123 -31.96 30.74 -22.24
CA ASP A 123 -31.32 32.06 -22.28
C ASP A 123 -29.85 32.00 -22.73
N PHE A 124 -29.26 30.81 -22.71
CA PHE A 124 -27.91 30.59 -23.20
C PHE A 124 -27.81 30.92 -24.69
N SER A 125 -26.89 31.84 -25.02
CA SER A 125 -26.64 32.30 -26.38
C SER A 125 -25.19 32.01 -26.77
N GLY A 126 -24.88 31.95 -28.08
CA GLY A 126 -23.48 31.79 -28.48
C GLY A 126 -22.60 33.02 -28.17
N ALA A 127 -23.21 34.15 -27.75
CA ALA A 127 -22.47 35.31 -27.23
C ALA A 127 -21.96 35.10 -25.79
N ASP A 128 -22.41 34.04 -25.12
CA ASP A 128 -21.90 33.67 -23.81
C ASP A 128 -20.55 32.94 -23.92
N PHE A 129 -20.22 32.41 -25.10
CA PHE A 129 -19.02 31.62 -25.34
C PHE A 129 -17.73 32.44 -25.14
N VAL A 130 -16.72 31.80 -24.54
CA VAL A 130 -15.39 32.39 -24.35
C VAL A 130 -14.38 31.54 -25.11
N GLU A 131 -13.81 32.10 -26.17
CA GLU A 131 -12.89 31.40 -27.09
C GLU A 131 -11.44 31.25 -26.56
N ALA A 132 -11.14 31.62 -25.31
CA ALA A 132 -9.76 31.59 -24.81
C ALA A 132 -9.66 31.64 -23.27
N THR A 133 -8.42 31.58 -22.78
CA THR A 133 -7.99 31.84 -21.40
C THR A 133 -8.45 33.22 -20.91
N ALA A 134 -9.69 33.29 -20.40
CA ALA A 134 -10.19 34.48 -19.73
C ALA A 134 -9.73 34.45 -18.27
N PRO A 135 -9.10 35.54 -17.76
CA PRO A 135 -8.72 35.61 -16.36
C PRO A 135 -9.89 35.33 -15.42
N ILE A 136 -9.63 34.67 -14.29
CA ILE A 136 -10.62 34.50 -13.21
C ILE A 136 -11.21 35.88 -12.84
N ASN A 137 -12.53 35.94 -12.62
CA ASN A 137 -13.34 37.14 -12.43
C ASN A 137 -13.56 38.02 -13.67
N SER A 138 -13.19 37.57 -14.86
CA SER A 138 -13.53 38.31 -16.09
C SER A 138 -15.06 38.28 -16.30
N PRO A 139 -15.72 39.45 -16.41
CA PRO A 139 -17.14 39.49 -16.71
C PRO A 139 -17.39 39.03 -18.15
N LEU A 140 -18.44 38.25 -18.32
CA LEU A 140 -19.01 37.85 -19.59
C LEU A 140 -20.28 38.67 -19.85
N THR A 141 -20.85 38.53 -21.04
CA THR A 141 -22.11 39.19 -21.38
C THR A 141 -23.21 38.84 -20.37
N ASN A 142 -23.32 37.56 -19.98
CA ASN A 142 -24.32 37.04 -19.04
C ASN A 142 -23.70 36.10 -17.99
N GLY A 143 -22.54 36.46 -17.45
CA GLY A 143 -21.88 35.63 -16.43
C GLY A 143 -20.48 36.09 -16.07
N VAL A 144 -19.71 35.22 -15.44
CA VAL A 144 -18.35 35.53 -14.95
C VAL A 144 -17.53 34.25 -14.84
N VAL A 145 -16.24 34.35 -15.18
CA VAL A 145 -15.30 33.23 -15.07
C VAL A 145 -14.94 33.00 -13.60
N ILE A 146 -15.12 31.78 -13.10
CA ILE A 146 -14.87 31.43 -11.69
C ILE A 146 -13.63 30.55 -11.50
N ALA A 147 -13.26 29.75 -12.48
CA ALA A 147 -12.04 28.96 -12.46
C ALA A 147 -11.54 28.68 -13.87
N GLN A 148 -10.23 28.46 -13.97
CA GLN A 148 -9.57 27.88 -15.11
C GLN A 148 -8.75 26.70 -14.61
N LEU A 149 -9.04 25.51 -15.10
CA LEU A 149 -8.42 24.25 -14.66
C LEU A 149 -7.65 23.66 -15.84
N ALA A 150 -6.33 23.54 -15.71
CA ALA A 150 -5.52 22.77 -16.64
C ALA A 150 -5.53 21.29 -16.26
N VAL A 151 -5.12 20.41 -17.17
CA VAL A 151 -4.99 18.97 -16.89
C VAL A 151 -4.14 18.66 -15.66
N ALA A 152 -3.11 19.46 -15.39
CA ALA A 152 -2.23 19.28 -14.23
C ALA A 152 -2.87 19.69 -12.90
N ASP A 153 -3.95 20.48 -12.94
CA ASP A 153 -4.63 20.98 -11.74
C ASP A 153 -5.66 19.98 -11.20
N VAL A 154 -5.90 18.87 -11.91
CA VAL A 154 -6.92 17.88 -11.53
C VAL A 154 -6.37 16.47 -11.55
N SER A 155 -6.03 15.96 -10.36
CA SER A 155 -5.69 14.54 -10.21
C SER A 155 -6.97 13.70 -10.33
N ASN A 156 -6.83 12.44 -10.74
CA ASN A 156 -7.98 11.55 -10.84
C ASN A 156 -8.65 11.39 -9.46
N ASN A 157 -9.98 11.55 -9.40
CA ASN A 157 -10.78 11.40 -8.18
C ASN A 157 -10.50 12.47 -7.11
N GLU A 158 -9.83 13.57 -7.47
CA GLU A 158 -9.57 14.72 -6.60
C GLU A 158 -10.76 15.69 -6.62
N THR A 159 -11.04 16.30 -5.47
CA THR A 159 -12.02 17.37 -5.31
C THR A 159 -11.31 18.71 -5.35
N ILE A 160 -11.74 19.60 -6.25
CA ILE A 160 -11.19 20.94 -6.45
C ILE A 160 -12.15 21.97 -5.89
N ASP A 161 -11.70 22.72 -4.89
CA ASP A 161 -12.47 23.80 -4.31
C ASP A 161 -12.23 25.12 -5.04
N VAL A 162 -13.28 25.67 -5.64
CA VAL A 162 -13.29 26.96 -6.31
C VAL A 162 -13.98 27.99 -5.42
N SER A 163 -13.17 28.79 -4.72
CA SER A 163 -13.68 29.94 -3.97
C SER A 163 -14.06 31.08 -4.90
N LEU A 164 -15.33 31.52 -4.84
CA LEU A 164 -15.78 32.73 -5.52
C LEU A 164 -15.15 33.96 -4.87
N THR A 165 -14.60 34.82 -5.71
CA THR A 165 -14.04 36.12 -5.31
C THR A 165 -14.59 37.21 -6.21
N GLY A 166 -14.26 38.47 -5.91
CA GLY A 166 -14.47 39.60 -6.83
C GLY A 166 -15.85 39.68 -7.49
N ALA A 167 -15.85 39.71 -8.82
CA ALA A 167 -17.06 39.84 -9.63
C ALA A 167 -17.98 38.62 -9.53
N ALA A 168 -17.42 37.41 -9.37
CA ALA A 168 -18.20 36.19 -9.23
C ALA A 168 -19.01 36.15 -7.94
N LEU A 169 -18.36 36.50 -6.82
CA LEU A 169 -19.04 36.62 -5.54
C LEU A 169 -20.08 37.75 -5.56
N ALA A 170 -19.76 38.88 -6.19
CA ALA A 170 -20.70 39.99 -6.32
C ALA A 170 -21.94 39.63 -7.16
N GLN A 171 -21.77 38.85 -8.24
CA GLN A 171 -22.88 38.33 -9.04
C GLN A 171 -23.75 37.40 -8.19
N LEU A 172 -23.17 36.40 -7.52
CA LEU A 172 -23.91 35.49 -6.64
C LEU A 172 -24.66 36.23 -5.53
N ALA A 173 -24.01 37.17 -4.86
CA ALA A 173 -24.64 37.97 -3.81
C ALA A 173 -25.76 38.86 -4.36
N GLY A 174 -25.61 39.37 -5.59
CA GLY A 174 -26.60 40.17 -6.30
C GLY A 174 -27.88 39.41 -6.66
N LEU A 175 -27.81 38.07 -6.70
CA LEU A 175 -28.99 37.22 -6.89
C LEU A 175 -29.90 37.20 -5.67
N TYR A 176 -29.50 37.75 -4.51
CA TYR A 176 -30.34 37.75 -3.31
C TYR A 176 -30.87 39.15 -3.01
N ASP A 177 -32.18 39.27 -2.82
CA ASP A 177 -32.78 40.52 -2.38
C ASP A 177 -32.64 40.74 -0.86
N GLY A 178 -33.09 41.89 -0.35
CA GLY A 178 -33.03 42.20 1.09
C GLY A 178 -33.88 41.27 1.98
N THR A 179 -34.79 40.48 1.40
CA THR A 179 -35.56 39.45 2.11
C THR A 179 -34.82 38.11 2.16
N GLY A 180 -33.69 38.00 1.45
CA GLY A 180 -32.93 36.77 1.30
C GLY A 180 -33.55 35.78 0.31
N THR A 181 -34.56 36.22 -0.46
CA THR A 181 -35.12 35.40 -1.54
C THR A 181 -34.26 35.60 -2.79
N PRO A 182 -33.87 34.52 -3.48
CA PRO A 182 -33.11 34.67 -4.70
C PRO A 182 -34.01 35.24 -5.83
N SER A 183 -33.48 36.15 -6.65
CA SER A 183 -34.15 36.76 -7.80
C SER A 183 -34.40 35.77 -8.94
N GLN A 184 -33.58 34.70 -8.98
CA GLN A 184 -33.72 33.58 -9.90
C GLN A 184 -33.75 32.27 -9.11
N SER A 185 -34.55 31.30 -9.57
CA SER A 185 -34.72 30.03 -8.87
C SER A 185 -33.52 29.10 -9.00
N LYS A 186 -32.67 29.31 -10.00
CA LYS A 186 -31.55 28.45 -10.35
C LYS A 186 -30.27 29.24 -10.50
N LEU A 187 -29.16 28.67 -10.09
CA LEU A 187 -27.84 29.15 -10.44
C LEU A 187 -27.24 28.23 -11.49
N TRP A 188 -26.70 28.81 -12.54
CA TRP A 188 -26.24 28.08 -13.71
C TRP A 188 -24.73 28.14 -13.80
N PHE A 189 -24.12 27.01 -14.10
CA PHE A 189 -22.71 26.88 -14.44
C PHE A 189 -22.54 26.42 -15.88
N ARG A 190 -21.41 26.80 -16.44
CA ARG A 190 -20.95 26.33 -17.74
C ARG A 190 -19.49 25.91 -17.67
N ALA A 191 -19.19 24.77 -18.27
CA ALA A 191 -17.83 24.31 -18.51
C ALA A 191 -17.50 24.46 -20.01
N SER A 192 -16.47 25.27 -20.32
CA SER A 192 -15.98 25.50 -21.67
C SER A 192 -14.57 24.94 -21.83
N THR A 193 -14.27 24.31 -22.96
CA THR A 193 -12.88 23.96 -23.33
C THR A 193 -12.16 25.22 -23.84
N SER A 194 -10.95 25.48 -23.38
CA SER A 194 -10.18 26.70 -23.70
C SER A 194 -9.26 26.54 -24.91
N THR A 195 -9.34 25.43 -25.66
CA THR A 195 -8.40 25.20 -26.76
C THR A 195 -8.65 26.21 -27.88
N ASN A 196 -7.59 26.96 -28.24
CA ASN A 196 -7.52 27.63 -29.52
C ASN A 196 -7.70 26.54 -30.56
N ILE A 197 -8.86 26.53 -31.23
CA ILE A 197 -9.13 25.59 -32.29
C ILE A 197 -8.06 25.77 -33.37
N ASP A 198 -7.09 24.85 -33.42
CA ASP A 198 -6.11 24.83 -34.51
C ASP A 198 -6.82 24.31 -35.77
N THR A 199 -7.40 25.25 -36.50
CA THR A 199 -8.08 24.97 -37.78
C THR A 199 -7.15 24.43 -38.87
N SER A 200 -5.83 24.38 -38.64
CA SER A 200 -4.83 23.98 -39.64
C SER A 200 -4.48 22.49 -39.63
N VAL A 201 -4.81 21.76 -38.57
CA VAL A 201 -4.56 20.32 -38.46
C VAL A 201 -5.85 19.54 -38.74
N ALA A 202 -5.80 18.57 -39.66
CA ALA A 202 -6.96 17.74 -40.03
C ALA A 202 -7.36 16.71 -38.95
N ASP A 203 -6.81 16.84 -37.74
CA ASP A 203 -6.98 15.91 -36.63
C ASP A 203 -8.18 16.31 -35.75
N ASN A 204 -9.34 16.42 -36.39
CA ASN A 204 -10.60 16.90 -35.81
C ASN A 204 -11.30 15.81 -34.96
N ALA A 205 -10.53 14.84 -34.46
CA ALA A 205 -11.02 13.58 -33.91
C ALA A 205 -10.93 13.47 -32.37
N ASN A 206 -10.09 14.28 -31.71
CA ASN A 206 -9.60 13.90 -30.38
C ASN A 206 -10.07 14.74 -29.18
N ASP A 207 -10.71 15.90 -29.37
CA ASP A 207 -11.15 16.71 -28.21
C ASP A 207 -12.62 16.40 -27.87
N ARG A 208 -12.86 15.18 -27.37
CA ARG A 208 -14.20 14.73 -26.97
C ARG A 208 -14.19 14.14 -25.57
N PHE A 209 -14.90 14.82 -24.65
CA PHE A 209 -15.41 14.23 -23.42
C PHE A 209 -16.70 13.47 -23.76
N ASN A 210 -16.85 12.21 -23.35
CA ASN A 210 -18.07 11.43 -23.58
C ASN A 210 -18.88 11.36 -22.28
N PHE A 211 -19.98 12.10 -22.20
CA PHE A 211 -20.97 11.98 -21.14
C PHE A 211 -21.84 10.77 -21.49
N ASP A 212 -21.69 9.68 -20.75
CA ASP A 212 -22.35 8.40 -21.02
C ASP A 212 -23.88 8.57 -21.12
N ASP A 213 -24.43 8.46 -22.34
CA ASP A 213 -25.87 8.46 -22.64
C ASP A 213 -26.20 7.19 -23.46
N ALA A 214 -27.40 6.70 -23.20
CA ALA A 214 -28.05 5.44 -23.50
C ALA A 214 -27.76 4.84 -24.88
N GLY A 215 -26.59 4.23 -25.02
CA GLY A 215 -26.26 3.30 -26.11
C GLY A 215 -25.37 2.13 -25.68
N HIS A 216 -24.78 2.18 -24.49
CA HIS A 216 -23.89 1.14 -23.97
C HIS A 216 -24.45 0.56 -22.68
N THR A 217 -24.61 -0.76 -22.64
CA THR A 217 -25.18 -1.51 -21.52
C THR A 217 -24.20 -1.62 -20.32
N GLY A 218 -23.47 -0.55 -20.02
CA GLY A 218 -22.62 -0.40 -18.84
C GLY A 218 -23.34 0.34 -17.72
N PRO A 219 -22.83 0.31 -16.48
CA PRO A 219 -23.44 1.03 -15.37
C PRO A 219 -23.28 2.54 -15.57
N ASN A 220 -24.41 3.26 -15.61
CA ASN A 220 -24.45 4.71 -15.60
C ASN A 220 -23.68 5.26 -14.39
N ILE A 221 -22.52 5.87 -14.63
CA ILE A 221 -21.83 6.69 -13.64
C ILE A 221 -22.34 8.13 -13.82
N SER A 222 -23.51 8.42 -13.27
CA SER A 222 -24.01 9.78 -13.12
C SER A 222 -24.55 9.95 -11.70
N GLY A 223 -23.61 10.09 -10.76
CA GLY A 223 -23.89 10.50 -9.39
C GLY A 223 -23.25 11.87 -9.13
N LEU A 224 -23.97 12.94 -9.48
CA LEU A 224 -23.68 14.27 -8.91
C LEU A 224 -24.16 14.22 -7.46
N GLU A 225 -23.25 13.93 -6.52
CA GLU A 225 -23.53 14.02 -5.08
C GLU A 225 -23.33 15.48 -4.65
N LEU A 226 -24.44 16.13 -4.29
CA LEU A 226 -24.42 17.51 -3.81
C LEU A 226 -24.59 17.47 -2.30
N ASP A 227 -23.58 17.95 -1.57
CA ASP A 227 -23.74 18.29 -0.17
C ASP A 227 -23.94 19.80 -0.07
N TRP A 228 -25.15 20.19 0.32
CA TRP A 228 -25.63 21.55 0.21
C TRP A 228 -26.32 21.95 1.50
N GLY A 229 -25.57 22.65 2.34
CA GLY A 229 -26.05 23.30 3.53
C GLY A 229 -25.33 24.63 3.68
N ILE A 230 -26.00 25.63 4.25
CA ILE A 230 -25.25 26.59 5.05
C ILE A 230 -24.60 25.71 6.13
N PRO A 231 -23.26 25.56 6.18
CA PRO A 231 -22.65 24.81 7.27
C PRO A 231 -23.24 25.37 8.54
N SER A 232 -23.75 24.48 9.40
CA SER A 232 -24.33 24.94 10.64
C SER A 232 -23.29 25.81 11.33
N PRO A 233 -23.65 27.00 11.84
CA PRO A 233 -22.67 27.91 12.40
C PRO A 233 -21.80 27.17 13.41
N ASP A 234 -20.47 27.17 13.22
CA ASP A 234 -19.52 26.52 14.12
C ASP A 234 -19.88 26.81 15.58
N ILE A 235 -20.14 25.75 16.35
CA ILE A 235 -20.57 25.87 17.74
C ILE A 235 -19.35 25.60 18.63
N TYR A 236 -18.89 26.62 19.33
CA TYR A 236 -17.69 26.54 20.15
C TYR A 236 -18.03 26.19 21.60
N TYR A 237 -17.16 25.38 22.22
CA TYR A 237 -17.14 25.18 23.66
C TYR A 237 -16.66 26.45 24.36
N VAL A 238 -17.51 27.04 25.21
CA VAL A 238 -17.29 28.33 25.89
C VAL A 238 -17.30 28.22 27.40
N ALA A 239 -17.45 27.01 27.96
CA ALA A 239 -17.43 26.82 29.41
C ALA A 239 -16.09 27.26 30.01
N THR A 240 -16.13 27.91 31.18
CA THR A 240 -14.92 28.37 31.91
C THR A 240 -14.43 27.36 32.94
N THR A 241 -15.21 26.30 33.18
CA THR A 241 -14.89 25.17 34.05
C THR A 241 -15.33 23.89 33.35
N PRO A 242 -14.73 22.73 33.67
CA PRO A 242 -15.16 21.47 33.08
C PRO A 242 -16.67 21.27 33.20
N THR A 243 -17.32 21.10 32.05
CA THR A 243 -18.79 21.10 31.94
C THR A 243 -19.23 20.07 30.93
N ASN A 244 -20.36 19.43 31.22
CA ASN A 244 -20.98 18.40 30.39
C ASN A 244 -21.55 18.97 29.07
N TRP A 245 -21.36 18.28 27.94
CA TRP A 245 -21.92 18.68 26.65
C TRP A 245 -23.45 18.82 26.61
N THR A 246 -24.19 18.23 27.56
CA THR A 246 -25.64 18.37 27.66
C THR A 246 -26.08 19.70 28.28
N VAL A 247 -25.15 20.54 28.71
CA VAL A 247 -25.44 21.84 29.32
C VAL A 247 -25.35 22.92 28.26
N GLY A 248 -26.46 23.61 27.96
CA GLY A 248 -26.45 24.61 26.90
C GLY A 248 -25.53 25.81 27.14
N ALA A 249 -25.30 26.17 28.41
CA ALA A 249 -24.32 27.19 28.77
C ALA A 249 -22.86 26.78 28.48
N ALA A 250 -22.59 25.53 28.10
CA ALA A 250 -21.27 25.07 27.68
C ALA A 250 -20.93 25.49 26.24
N TRP A 251 -21.92 25.87 25.43
CA TRP A 251 -21.80 26.10 23.99
C TRP A 251 -22.11 27.55 23.61
N SER A 252 -21.48 28.04 22.55
CA SER A 252 -21.54 29.45 22.13
C SER A 252 -22.93 29.92 21.67
N ASP A 253 -23.78 28.98 21.26
CA ASP A 253 -25.16 29.23 20.85
C ASP A 253 -26.15 29.22 22.03
N GLY A 254 -25.69 28.79 23.21
CA GLY A 254 -26.48 28.70 24.44
C GLY A 254 -27.37 27.46 24.54
N ASN A 255 -27.33 26.52 23.59
CA ASN A 255 -28.14 25.31 23.59
C ASN A 255 -27.29 24.06 23.89
N PRO A 256 -27.86 23.00 24.49
CA PRO A 256 -27.18 21.71 24.57
C PRO A 256 -26.80 21.22 23.18
N ALA A 257 -25.72 20.45 23.06
CA ALA A 257 -25.33 19.88 21.78
C ALA A 257 -26.48 19.08 21.15
N ALA A 258 -26.63 19.19 19.84
CA ALA A 258 -27.71 18.63 19.02
C ALA A 258 -27.16 18.11 17.68
N ALA A 259 -27.92 17.24 17.02
CA ALA A 259 -27.55 16.66 15.72
C ALA A 259 -27.66 17.67 14.59
N GLY A 260 -26.85 17.48 13.53
CA GLY A 260 -26.77 18.36 12.38
C GLY A 260 -25.76 19.50 12.49
N ASP A 261 -25.02 19.57 13.61
CA ASP A 261 -24.00 20.61 13.84
C ASP A 261 -22.65 19.99 14.20
N ASP A 262 -21.58 20.69 13.80
CA ASP A 262 -20.21 20.41 14.22
C ASP A 262 -19.83 21.29 15.42
N TYR A 263 -19.17 20.67 16.39
CA TYR A 263 -18.80 21.30 17.65
C TYR A 263 -17.29 21.38 17.79
N TYR A 264 -16.80 22.54 18.23
CA TYR A 264 -15.37 22.83 18.34
C TYR A 264 -14.97 23.11 19.78
N VAL A 265 -13.93 22.45 20.27
CA VAL A 265 -13.31 22.74 21.57
C VAL A 265 -11.98 23.44 21.31
N THR A 266 -11.81 24.66 21.84
CA THR A 266 -10.62 25.49 21.55
C THR A 266 -10.12 26.29 22.76
N ASN A 267 -10.77 26.19 23.91
CA ASN A 267 -10.60 27.13 25.02
C ASN A 267 -9.67 26.64 26.16
N GLY A 268 -9.09 25.45 26.04
CA GLY A 268 -8.19 24.83 27.01
C GLY A 268 -8.90 24.26 28.24
N VAL A 269 -10.24 24.25 28.27
CA VAL A 269 -11.05 23.71 29.37
C VAL A 269 -11.51 22.31 28.99
N ALA A 270 -11.36 21.35 29.90
CA ALA A 270 -11.76 19.97 29.65
C ALA A 270 -13.28 19.85 29.41
N LEU A 271 -13.68 19.27 28.28
CA LEU A 271 -15.05 18.88 28.02
C LEU A 271 -15.36 17.59 28.78
N GLN A 272 -16.44 17.56 29.56
CA GLN A 272 -16.88 16.35 30.26
C GLN A 272 -18.02 15.67 29.52
N THR A 273 -18.06 14.35 29.55
CA THR A 273 -19.18 13.57 29.03
C THR A 273 -20.26 13.36 30.11
N PRO A 274 -21.46 12.88 29.76
CA PRO A 274 -22.38 12.25 30.71
C PRO A 274 -21.72 11.13 31.52
N SER A 275 -22.23 10.94 32.75
CA SER A 275 -21.77 9.89 33.66
C SER A 275 -22.44 8.53 33.43
N ALA A 276 -23.19 8.39 32.34
CA ALA A 276 -23.91 7.20 31.92
C ALA A 276 -23.78 7.04 30.40
N THR A 277 -24.23 5.91 29.86
CA THR A 277 -24.21 5.64 28.41
C THR A 277 -24.84 6.79 27.64
N ALA A 278 -24.10 7.36 26.68
CA ALA A 278 -24.56 8.47 25.87
C ALA A 278 -23.80 8.55 24.54
N THR A 279 -24.50 8.98 23.50
CA THR A 279 -23.90 9.35 22.20
C THR A 279 -23.76 10.85 22.14
N PHE A 280 -22.59 11.36 21.72
CA PHE A 280 -22.44 12.77 21.40
C PHE A 280 -23.43 13.12 20.29
N PRO A 281 -24.33 14.10 20.51
CA PRO A 281 -25.45 14.31 19.61
C PRO A 281 -25.08 15.03 18.32
N GLY A 282 -23.98 15.80 18.29
CA GLY A 282 -23.49 16.47 17.09
C GLY A 282 -22.88 15.50 16.09
N ASP A 283 -22.72 15.98 14.86
CA ASP A 283 -22.22 15.16 13.74
C ASP A 283 -20.72 14.91 13.91
N ALA A 284 -19.97 15.94 14.29
CA ALA A 284 -18.58 15.84 14.74
C ALA A 284 -18.29 16.66 16.01
N LEU A 285 -17.29 16.18 16.76
CA LEU A 285 -16.62 16.95 17.80
C LEU A 285 -15.15 17.12 17.41
N VAL A 286 -14.74 18.36 17.17
CA VAL A 286 -13.37 18.72 16.76
C VAL A 286 -12.64 19.37 17.92
N LEU A 287 -11.46 18.84 18.25
CA LEU A 287 -10.58 19.42 19.26
C LEU A 287 -9.41 20.12 18.57
N GLU A 288 -9.11 21.34 19.00
CA GLU A 288 -7.99 22.11 18.45
C GLU A 288 -7.15 22.76 19.54
N GLY A 289 -5.82 22.60 19.46
CA GLY A 289 -4.89 23.32 20.33
C GLY A 289 -4.70 22.68 21.71
N SER A 290 -4.57 21.35 21.75
CA SER A 290 -4.26 20.58 22.97
C SER A 290 -5.36 20.61 24.02
N GLN A 291 -6.58 20.36 23.58
CA GLN A 291 -7.76 20.22 24.40
C GLN A 291 -7.83 18.86 25.11
N THR A 292 -8.83 18.72 25.98
CA THR A 292 -9.08 17.47 26.69
C THR A 292 -10.56 17.13 26.70
N VAL A 293 -10.88 15.87 26.43
CA VAL A 293 -12.18 15.25 26.70
C VAL A 293 -12.04 14.25 27.84
N GLU A 294 -12.91 14.38 28.85
CA GLU A 294 -12.97 13.49 30.03
C GLU A 294 -14.22 12.62 30.00
N LEU A 295 -14.01 11.30 29.86
CA LEU A 295 -15.07 10.30 29.90
C LEU A 295 -15.53 10.05 31.34
N MET A 296 -16.71 10.58 31.67
CA MET A 296 -17.28 10.48 33.03
C MET A 296 -18.14 9.22 33.23
N ALA A 297 -18.55 8.55 32.16
CA ALA A 297 -19.29 7.28 32.24
C ALA A 297 -18.43 6.17 32.82
N SER A 298 -19.01 5.22 33.57
CA SER A 298 -18.29 4.19 34.33
C SER A 298 -18.89 2.78 34.19
N GLY A 299 -18.11 1.77 34.57
CA GLY A 299 -18.58 0.39 34.60
C GLY A 299 -18.95 -0.16 33.21
N ALA A 300 -20.23 -0.46 33.00
CA ALA A 300 -20.73 -0.98 31.73
C ALA A 300 -21.11 0.12 30.73
N ASP A 301 -21.17 1.38 31.16
CA ASP A 301 -21.59 2.49 30.32
C ASP A 301 -20.56 2.82 29.24
N VAL A 302 -21.06 3.21 28.06
CA VAL A 302 -20.25 3.54 26.88
C VAL A 302 -20.58 4.95 26.40
N ILE A 303 -19.54 5.73 26.12
CA ILE A 303 -19.68 7.00 25.42
C ILE A 303 -19.39 6.79 23.93
N THR A 304 -20.29 7.21 23.05
CA THR A 304 -20.10 7.08 21.60
C THR A 304 -19.92 8.46 20.97
N PHE A 305 -18.88 8.64 20.14
CA PHE A 305 -18.73 9.80 19.27
C PHE A 305 -18.94 9.38 17.82
N PRO A 306 -19.91 9.93 17.08
CA PRO A 306 -20.03 9.65 15.65
C PRO A 306 -18.71 9.94 14.90
N SER A 307 -18.13 11.11 15.18
CA SER A 307 -16.77 11.49 14.81
C SER A 307 -16.12 12.32 15.92
N LEU A 308 -14.91 11.95 16.33
CA LEU A 308 -14.07 12.71 17.25
C LEU A 308 -12.71 12.98 16.61
N ASP A 309 -12.46 14.24 16.28
CA ASP A 309 -11.24 14.67 15.57
C ASP A 309 -10.22 15.23 16.58
N LEU A 310 -9.02 14.65 16.54
CA LEU A 310 -7.93 14.92 17.49
C LEU A 310 -6.71 15.47 16.75
N SER A 311 -6.34 16.72 17.02
CA SER A 311 -5.25 17.46 16.39
C SER A 311 -4.26 18.00 17.43
N GLY A 312 -3.70 17.10 18.24
CA GLY A 312 -2.81 17.47 19.34
C GLY A 312 -3.38 17.30 20.74
N ASP A 313 -4.49 16.55 20.87
CA ASP A 313 -5.41 16.62 22.01
C ASP A 313 -5.37 15.37 22.89
N THR A 314 -6.14 15.40 23.99
CA THR A 314 -6.20 14.31 24.97
C THR A 314 -7.61 13.76 25.11
N LEU A 315 -7.79 12.47 24.83
CA LEU A 315 -8.97 11.71 25.24
C LEU A 315 -8.62 10.90 26.49
N ARG A 316 -9.33 11.08 27.61
CA ARG A 316 -9.01 10.35 28.84
C ARG A 316 -10.21 9.94 29.67
N ALA A 317 -10.00 8.98 30.57
CA ALA A 317 -10.95 8.70 31.64
C ALA A 317 -11.03 9.88 32.63
N GLY A 318 -12.25 10.31 32.99
CA GLY A 318 -12.48 11.29 34.05
C GLY A 318 -12.39 10.66 35.45
N VAL A 319 -12.14 11.47 36.49
CA VAL A 319 -12.06 10.99 37.89
C VAL A 319 -13.47 10.81 38.47
N VAL A 320 -13.92 9.55 38.58
CA VAL A 320 -15.28 9.22 39.06
C VAL A 320 -15.26 8.05 40.06
N ASP A 321 -14.75 6.90 39.63
CA ASP A 321 -14.64 5.67 40.42
C ASP A 321 -13.35 4.90 40.08
N SER A 322 -13.24 3.62 40.44
CA SER A 322 -12.08 2.78 40.11
C SER A 322 -12.27 1.86 38.90
N GLY A 323 -13.32 2.08 38.09
CA GLY A 323 -13.71 1.22 36.97
C GLY A 323 -13.02 1.57 35.65
N GLU A 324 -13.63 1.14 34.55
CA GLU A 324 -13.18 1.46 33.19
C GLU A 324 -13.99 2.65 32.64
N ALA A 325 -13.35 3.51 31.85
CA ALA A 325 -14.04 4.43 30.95
C ALA A 325 -14.06 3.83 29.55
N LYS A 326 -15.21 3.86 28.87
CA LYS A 326 -15.37 3.25 27.55
C LYS A 326 -15.77 4.28 26.52
N VAL A 327 -15.13 4.22 25.36
CA VAL A 327 -15.42 5.07 24.20
C VAL A 327 -15.64 4.22 22.95
N ASP A 328 -16.63 4.58 22.15
CA ASP A 328 -17.01 3.92 20.90
C ASP A 328 -17.26 4.96 19.78
N GLY A 329 -17.43 4.51 18.54
CA GLY A 329 -17.62 5.33 17.35
C GLY A 329 -16.35 5.49 16.53
N THR A 330 -16.03 6.72 16.09
CA THR A 330 -14.85 6.98 15.24
C THR A 330 -13.92 8.01 15.88
N LEU A 331 -12.63 7.70 15.97
CA LEU A 331 -11.56 8.59 16.44
C LEU A 331 -10.60 8.90 15.28
N ASN A 332 -10.61 10.14 14.80
CA ASN A 332 -9.72 10.58 13.72
C ASN A 332 -8.51 11.29 14.31
N VAL A 333 -7.34 10.64 14.23
CA VAL A 333 -6.09 11.18 14.78
C VAL A 333 -5.35 11.97 13.70
N ILE A 334 -5.71 13.24 13.58
CA ILE A 334 -5.16 14.17 12.59
C ILE A 334 -3.78 14.69 13.03
N GLY A 335 -3.59 14.89 14.33
CA GLY A 335 -2.34 15.36 14.94
C GLY A 335 -1.91 14.49 16.13
N ASN A 336 -0.66 14.68 16.58
CA ASN A 336 -0.08 13.89 17.68
C ASN A 336 -0.89 14.01 18.98
N SER A 337 -1.67 12.99 19.30
CA SER A 337 -2.68 13.03 20.38
C SER A 337 -2.37 12.02 21.48
N SER A 338 -3.14 12.03 22.56
CA SER A 338 -2.95 11.11 23.67
C SER A 338 -4.23 10.46 24.16
N PHE A 339 -4.14 9.17 24.47
CA PHE A 339 -5.18 8.41 25.16
C PHE A 339 -4.71 8.15 26.59
N GLY A 340 -5.54 8.55 27.55
CA GLY A 340 -5.16 8.61 28.96
C GLY A 340 -6.08 7.85 29.91
N GLY A 341 -5.49 7.24 30.93
CA GLY A 341 -6.24 6.86 32.13
C GLY A 341 -6.68 8.07 32.95
N ALA A 342 -7.36 7.84 34.08
CA ALA A 342 -7.72 8.93 34.98
C ALA A 342 -6.47 9.57 35.62
N THR A 343 -6.51 10.88 35.87
CA THR A 343 -5.36 11.65 36.38
C THR A 343 -4.92 11.26 37.79
N ASP A 344 -5.81 10.65 38.57
CA ASP A 344 -5.52 10.07 39.88
C ASP A 344 -5.19 8.57 39.81
N SER A 345 -4.96 8.04 38.59
CA SER A 345 -4.71 6.62 38.33
C SER A 345 -5.81 5.68 38.82
N SER A 346 -7.05 6.16 38.96
CA SER A 346 -8.16 5.34 39.44
C SER A 346 -8.73 4.41 38.37
N ARG A 347 -8.63 4.78 37.08
CA ARG A 347 -9.41 4.15 36.00
C ARG A 347 -8.61 3.80 34.76
N ASP A 348 -9.03 2.70 34.15
CA ASP A 348 -8.60 2.25 32.82
C ASP A 348 -9.37 3.01 31.73
N LEU A 349 -8.84 2.96 30.50
CA LEU A 349 -9.52 3.44 29.30
C LEU A 349 -9.69 2.26 28.33
N ARG A 350 -10.90 2.03 27.82
CA ARG A 350 -11.19 1.02 26.81
C ARG A 350 -11.75 1.69 25.57
N VAL A 351 -11.00 1.60 24.47
CA VAL A 351 -11.32 2.17 23.17
C VAL A 351 -11.92 1.07 22.30
N LEU A 352 -13.25 1.10 22.20
CA LEU A 352 -14.05 0.27 21.31
C LEU A 352 -14.17 0.90 19.92
N ALA A 353 -13.88 2.19 19.82
CA ALA A 353 -14.00 3.00 18.62
C ALA A 353 -12.99 2.59 17.53
N LEU A 354 -13.40 2.79 16.27
CA LEU A 354 -12.51 2.77 15.11
C LEU A 354 -11.51 3.92 15.22
N VAL A 355 -10.22 3.62 15.20
CA VAL A 355 -9.14 4.60 15.19
C VAL A 355 -8.54 4.71 13.78
N THR A 356 -8.41 5.93 13.30
CA THR A 356 -7.86 6.27 11.97
C THR A 356 -6.78 7.35 12.08
N GLY A 357 -5.98 7.53 11.02
CA GLY A 357 -4.97 8.57 10.92
C GLY A 357 -3.53 8.08 11.08
N SER A 358 -2.58 8.93 10.69
CA SER A 358 -1.15 8.61 10.55
C SER A 358 -0.24 9.31 11.58
N SER A 359 -0.84 10.09 12.48
CA SER A 359 -0.11 10.79 13.54
C SER A 359 0.29 9.86 14.69
N THR A 360 1.06 10.36 15.67
CA THR A 360 1.37 9.58 16.88
C THR A 360 0.22 9.62 17.88
N VAL A 361 -0.16 8.45 18.42
CA VAL A 361 -1.04 8.35 19.60
C VAL A 361 -0.22 7.91 20.80
N THR A 362 -0.10 8.79 21.80
CA THR A 362 0.55 8.45 23.07
C THR A 362 -0.43 7.76 24.00
N LEU A 363 -0.14 6.51 24.37
CA LEU A 363 -0.91 5.72 25.33
C LEU A 363 -0.29 5.87 26.72
N SER A 364 -1.00 6.55 27.63
CA SER A 364 -0.50 6.82 28.99
C SER A 364 -1.55 6.65 30.08
N ALA A 365 -1.51 5.52 30.78
CA ALA A 365 -2.32 5.26 31.97
C ALA A 365 -1.44 4.72 33.12
N PRO A 366 -0.84 5.59 33.96
CA PRO A 366 0.01 5.14 35.06
C PRO A 366 -0.78 4.24 36.03
N GLY A 367 -0.27 3.02 36.27
CA GLY A 367 -0.91 2.03 37.15
C GLY A 367 -2.18 1.37 36.60
N LYS A 368 -2.54 1.65 35.35
CA LYS A 368 -3.78 1.22 34.69
C LYS A 368 -3.51 0.66 33.30
N THR A 369 -4.55 0.26 32.58
CA THR A 369 -4.46 -0.30 31.24
C THR A 369 -5.26 0.56 30.26
N ILE A 370 -4.72 0.73 29.06
CA ILE A 370 -5.46 1.23 27.90
C ILE A 370 -5.73 0.03 27.00
N TYR A 371 -7.00 -0.26 26.73
CA TYR A 371 -7.42 -1.33 25.84
C TYR A 371 -7.81 -0.73 24.48
N ILE A 372 -7.29 -1.30 23.39
CA ILE A 372 -7.68 -0.98 22.01
C ILE A 372 -8.32 -2.24 21.43
N GLU A 373 -9.63 -2.19 21.14
CA GLU A 373 -10.39 -3.39 20.79
C GLU A 373 -10.81 -3.50 19.32
N HIS A 374 -10.96 -2.38 18.62
CA HIS A 374 -11.60 -2.38 17.32
C HIS A 374 -10.72 -3.03 16.25
N ALA A 375 -11.09 -4.24 15.81
CA ALA A 375 -10.33 -5.02 14.83
C ALA A 375 -10.33 -4.42 13.41
N GLY A 376 -11.17 -3.42 13.13
CA GLY A 376 -11.20 -2.71 11.86
C GLY A 376 -10.34 -1.44 11.83
N ASN A 377 -9.43 -1.23 12.79
CA ASN A 377 -8.57 -0.05 12.84
C ASN A 377 -7.79 0.11 11.53
N THR A 378 -7.79 1.33 10.99
CA THR A 378 -7.02 1.72 9.80
C THR A 378 -5.94 2.73 10.14
N PHE A 379 -5.60 2.84 11.43
CA PHE A 379 -4.52 3.69 11.92
C PHE A 379 -3.17 3.20 11.39
N ASP A 380 -2.44 4.07 10.70
CA ASP A 380 -1.14 3.82 10.06
C ASP A 380 -0.01 4.66 10.70
N GLY A 381 -0.31 5.30 11.83
CA GLY A 381 0.62 6.12 12.59
C GLY A 381 1.50 5.34 13.57
N THR A 382 1.86 5.99 14.69
CA THR A 382 2.67 5.35 15.75
C THR A 382 1.89 5.26 17.06
N TRP A 383 1.77 4.05 17.60
CA TRP A 383 1.34 3.82 18.98
C TRP A 383 2.53 4.02 19.92
N ASN A 384 2.57 5.14 20.64
CA ASN A 384 3.65 5.47 21.57
C ASN A 384 3.25 5.16 23.03
N LEU A 385 3.72 4.04 23.55
CA LEU A 385 3.38 3.54 24.88
C LEU A 385 4.33 4.14 25.91
N THR A 386 3.82 5.06 26.73
CA THR A 386 4.61 5.75 27.78
C THR A 386 4.08 5.52 29.19
N GLY A 387 2.83 5.07 29.32
CA GLY A 387 2.21 4.68 30.61
C GLY A 387 2.47 3.21 30.96
N ASN A 388 1.56 2.58 31.71
CA ASN A 388 1.65 1.17 32.08
C ASN A 388 1.21 0.27 30.90
N TYR A 389 0.16 -0.54 31.00
CA TYR A 389 -0.22 -1.43 29.89
C TYR A 389 -1.00 -0.72 28.79
N ALA A 390 -0.63 -0.98 27.55
CA ALA A 390 -1.53 -0.93 26.40
C ALA A 390 -1.75 -2.36 25.90
N GLU A 391 -3.02 -2.75 25.80
CA GLU A 391 -3.46 -4.06 25.36
C GLU A 391 -4.28 -3.94 24.08
N PHE A 392 -3.83 -4.59 23.01
CA PHE A 392 -4.56 -4.72 21.77
C PHE A 392 -5.33 -6.05 21.77
N ALA A 393 -6.65 -6.00 21.60
CA ALA A 393 -7.50 -7.19 21.70
C ALA A 393 -7.28 -8.22 20.58
N SER A 394 -6.64 -7.80 19.49
CA SER A 394 -6.19 -8.65 18.38
C SER A 394 -5.07 -7.93 17.60
N PRO A 395 -4.32 -8.63 16.74
CA PRO A 395 -3.37 -8.00 15.81
C PRO A 395 -4.03 -6.92 14.94
N ALA A 396 -5.26 -7.17 14.45
CA ALA A 396 -5.99 -6.22 13.62
C ALA A 396 -6.38 -4.93 14.36
N ALA A 397 -6.41 -4.94 15.70
CA ALA A 397 -6.63 -3.73 16.50
C ALA A 397 -5.43 -2.76 16.49
N VAL A 398 -4.25 -3.22 16.07
CA VAL A 398 -3.07 -2.36 15.86
C VAL A 398 -3.25 -1.47 14.62
N GLY A 399 -4.00 -1.93 13.61
CA GLY A 399 -4.04 -1.32 12.29
C GLY A 399 -2.73 -1.56 11.53
N ALA A 400 -2.38 -0.63 10.64
CA ALA A 400 -1.09 -0.59 9.93
C ALA A 400 -0.02 0.23 10.69
N GLY A 401 -0.21 0.40 12.00
CA GLY A 401 0.57 1.32 12.82
C GLY A 401 1.83 0.70 13.42
N SER A 402 2.93 1.46 13.42
CA SER A 402 4.15 1.08 14.15
C SER A 402 3.99 1.25 15.66
N ILE A 403 4.77 0.51 16.45
CA ILE A 403 4.68 0.53 17.92
C ILE A 403 6.01 0.98 18.54
N GLN A 404 5.91 1.94 19.46
CA GLN A 404 7.02 2.40 20.30
C GLN A 404 6.73 2.14 21.77
N VAL A 405 7.55 1.33 22.43
CA VAL A 405 7.49 1.03 23.86
C VAL A 405 8.55 1.84 24.58
N GLY A 406 8.12 2.92 25.26
CA GLY A 406 8.99 3.78 26.04
C GLY A 406 9.43 3.16 27.37
N ASN A 407 10.21 3.91 28.16
CA ASN A 407 10.85 3.42 29.39
C ASN A 407 9.90 2.81 30.43
N PHE A 408 8.63 3.20 30.44
CA PHE A 408 7.60 2.70 31.36
C PHE A 408 6.49 1.92 30.64
N GLY A 409 6.50 1.94 29.31
CA GLY A 409 5.50 1.34 28.45
C GLY A 409 5.45 -0.17 28.61
N LYS A 410 4.24 -0.72 28.64
CA LYS A 410 4.02 -2.17 28.62
C LYS A 410 3.09 -2.54 27.47
N LEU A 411 3.53 -3.44 26.62
CA LEU A 411 2.81 -3.88 25.42
C LEU A 411 2.26 -5.29 25.60
N ARG A 412 1.01 -5.48 25.20
CA ARG A 412 0.40 -6.80 24.97
C ARG A 412 -0.44 -6.76 23.69
N ILE A 413 -0.26 -7.73 22.80
CA ILE A 413 -1.13 -7.96 21.64
C ILE A 413 -1.67 -9.38 21.74
N LEU A 414 -2.99 -9.54 21.70
CA LEU A 414 -3.63 -10.84 21.83
C LEU A 414 -3.72 -11.54 20.46
N GLY A 415 -2.63 -12.15 20.00
CA GLY A 415 -2.59 -12.92 18.75
C GLY A 415 -1.26 -12.82 18.01
N ASP A 416 -1.17 -13.55 16.89
CA ASP A 416 -0.03 -13.51 15.98
C ASP A 416 -0.08 -12.24 15.13
N TRP A 417 0.89 -11.35 15.34
CA TRP A 417 0.96 -10.05 14.66
C TRP A 417 1.92 -10.12 13.49
N ASP A 418 1.42 -9.90 12.27
CA ASP A 418 2.24 -9.85 11.05
C ASP A 418 2.45 -8.41 10.60
N GLY A 419 3.25 -7.68 11.37
CA GLY A 419 3.68 -6.32 11.03
C GLY A 419 4.78 -6.29 9.95
N LEU A 420 5.17 -7.44 9.39
CA LEU A 420 6.10 -7.49 8.27
C LEU A 420 5.35 -7.28 6.94
N ALA A 421 4.12 -7.79 6.84
CA ALA A 421 3.30 -7.68 5.63
C ALA A 421 2.90 -6.23 5.28
N THR A 422 2.97 -5.33 6.25
CA THR A 422 2.52 -3.93 6.16
C THR A 422 3.62 -2.94 6.58
N ASP A 423 4.88 -3.39 6.56
CA ASP A 423 6.08 -2.61 6.86
C ASP A 423 6.15 -1.97 8.27
N GLU A 424 5.38 -2.46 9.25
CA GLU A 424 5.40 -1.92 10.62
C GLU A 424 6.64 -2.28 11.42
N THR A 425 7.06 -1.31 12.24
CA THR A 425 8.25 -1.41 13.09
C THR A 425 7.89 -1.54 14.57
N LEU A 426 8.79 -2.16 15.35
CA LEU A 426 8.72 -2.21 16.80
C LEU A 426 9.97 -1.56 17.40
N THR A 427 9.80 -0.51 18.20
CA THR A 427 10.88 0.13 18.96
C THR A 427 10.66 -0.06 20.45
N VAL A 428 11.67 -0.56 21.17
CA VAL A 428 11.57 -0.93 22.58
C VAL A 428 12.72 -0.35 23.38
N ALA A 429 12.40 0.36 24.46
CA ALA A 429 13.39 0.84 25.41
C ALA A 429 13.99 -0.31 26.25
N ASP A 430 15.32 -0.35 26.39
CA ASP A 430 16.00 -1.23 27.34
C ASP A 430 15.91 -0.62 28.75
N SER A 431 14.78 -0.84 29.42
CA SER A 431 14.44 -0.29 30.74
C SER A 431 13.82 -1.36 31.62
N ALA A 432 14.18 -1.39 32.90
CA ALA A 432 13.59 -2.31 33.89
C ALA A 432 12.07 -2.13 34.09
N ASN A 433 11.49 -1.02 33.61
CA ASN A 433 10.05 -0.77 33.71
C ASN A 433 9.32 -0.99 32.38
N ALA A 434 10.04 -1.17 31.26
CA ALA A 434 9.45 -1.52 29.98
C ALA A 434 9.13 -3.01 29.96
N VAL A 435 8.00 -3.40 29.37
CA VAL A 435 7.62 -4.81 29.21
C VAL A 435 7.00 -5.03 27.83
N VAL A 436 7.42 -6.09 27.15
CA VAL A 436 6.76 -6.59 25.94
C VAL A 436 6.31 -8.02 26.21
N GLU A 437 5.00 -8.23 26.32
CA GLU A 437 4.41 -9.54 26.57
C GLU A 437 4.02 -10.21 25.24
N VAL A 438 4.92 -11.04 24.72
CA VAL A 438 4.73 -11.80 23.47
C VAL A 438 3.79 -12.99 23.68
N GLY A 439 3.63 -13.45 24.93
CA GLY A 439 2.75 -14.58 25.25
C GLY A 439 3.24 -15.87 24.61
N SER A 440 2.36 -16.59 23.90
CA SER A 440 2.71 -17.78 23.09
C SER A 440 2.62 -17.50 21.58
N TYR A 441 2.59 -16.23 21.18
CA TYR A 441 2.31 -15.81 19.82
C TYR A 441 3.57 -15.68 18.98
N ALA A 442 3.42 -15.73 17.66
CA ALA A 442 4.45 -15.43 16.69
C ALA A 442 4.22 -14.03 16.11
N TRP A 443 5.17 -13.12 16.35
CA TRP A 443 5.13 -11.77 15.79
C TRP A 443 6.16 -11.64 14.67
N LYS A 444 5.84 -10.85 13.65
CA LYS A 444 6.76 -10.45 12.59
C LYS A 444 6.73 -8.93 12.47
N VAL A 445 7.90 -8.32 12.27
CA VAL A 445 8.05 -6.87 12.11
C VAL A 445 9.07 -6.57 11.03
N SER A 446 8.89 -5.48 10.29
CA SER A 446 9.86 -5.04 9.27
C SER A 446 11.21 -4.64 9.90
N ALA A 447 11.17 -4.07 11.09
CA ALA A 447 12.36 -3.76 11.88
C ALA A 447 12.08 -3.79 13.38
N LEU A 448 13.11 -4.15 14.16
CA LEU A 448 13.11 -4.10 15.61
C LEU A 448 14.30 -3.27 16.12
N THR A 449 14.01 -2.22 16.89
CA THR A 449 15.03 -1.47 17.64
C THR A 449 14.89 -1.79 19.13
N PHE A 450 15.95 -2.27 19.78
CA PHE A 450 15.97 -2.56 21.22
C PHE A 450 17.10 -1.80 21.92
N GLY A 451 16.78 -1.03 22.95
CA GLY A 451 17.77 -0.22 23.68
C GLY A 451 18.46 0.85 22.83
N GLY A 452 17.85 1.25 21.71
CA GLY A 452 18.43 2.18 20.74
C GLY A 452 19.39 1.53 19.72
N SER A 453 19.53 0.20 19.74
CA SER A 453 20.29 -0.56 18.73
C SER A 453 19.33 -1.37 17.86
N ASN A 454 19.61 -1.45 16.57
CA ASN A 454 18.85 -2.31 15.67
C ASN A 454 19.16 -3.77 15.99
N VAL A 455 18.11 -4.58 16.13
CA VAL A 455 18.22 -6.04 16.15
C VAL A 455 18.49 -6.50 14.72
N VAL A 456 19.35 -7.53 14.58
CA VAL A 456 19.75 -8.03 13.26
C VAL A 456 18.51 -8.55 12.52
N ASP A 457 18.38 -8.11 11.27
CA ASP A 457 17.34 -8.52 10.35
C ASP A 457 17.57 -9.95 9.83
N GLY A 458 16.51 -10.59 9.34
CA GLY A 458 16.53 -11.90 8.73
C GLY A 458 16.57 -13.05 9.73
N ALA A 459 16.01 -12.88 10.92
CA ALA A 459 16.03 -13.92 11.93
C ALA A 459 14.78 -13.95 12.80
N VAL A 460 14.53 -15.11 13.39
CA VAL A 460 13.48 -15.34 14.38
C VAL A 460 14.13 -15.42 15.76
N TYR A 461 13.68 -14.58 16.67
CA TYR A 461 14.21 -14.50 18.03
C TYR A 461 13.21 -14.96 19.07
N THR A 462 13.69 -15.73 20.04
CA THR A 462 12.97 -15.98 21.29
C THR A 462 13.07 -14.78 22.23
N THR A 463 12.14 -14.69 23.18
CA THR A 463 12.19 -13.64 24.23
C THR A 463 13.48 -13.69 25.06
N ALA A 464 14.07 -14.88 25.25
CA ALA A 464 15.32 -15.05 25.96
C ALA A 464 16.52 -14.48 25.19
N GLU A 465 16.59 -14.70 23.87
CA GLU A 465 17.64 -14.16 23.00
C GLU A 465 17.57 -12.63 22.95
N LEU A 466 16.38 -12.06 22.79
CA LEU A 466 16.19 -10.61 22.81
C LEU A 466 16.63 -9.98 24.13
N ASN A 467 16.25 -10.58 25.27
CA ASN A 467 16.67 -10.10 26.59
C ASN A 467 18.19 -10.21 26.82
N ALA A 468 18.87 -11.16 26.16
CA ALA A 468 20.32 -11.29 26.23
C ALA A 468 21.06 -10.17 25.46
N MET A 469 20.39 -9.48 24.53
CA MET A 469 20.94 -8.33 23.81
C MET A 469 20.94 -7.04 24.63
N GLY A 470 20.06 -6.95 25.64
CA GLY A 470 19.90 -5.78 26.50
C GLY A 470 20.43 -5.99 27.92
N THR A 471 20.31 -4.94 28.74
CA THR A 471 20.66 -4.99 30.17
C THR A 471 19.49 -5.47 31.03
N ASN A 472 18.25 -5.27 30.57
CA ASN A 472 17.03 -5.58 31.30
C ASN A 472 16.22 -6.69 30.62
N ALA A 473 15.48 -7.46 31.43
CA ALA A 473 14.53 -8.45 30.93
C ALA A 473 13.20 -7.75 30.56
N VAL A 474 13.12 -7.25 29.33
CA VAL A 474 11.98 -6.50 28.79
C VAL A 474 10.95 -7.41 28.12
N PHE A 475 11.40 -8.45 27.42
CA PHE A 475 10.54 -9.38 26.69
C PHE A 475 10.10 -10.55 27.58
N THR A 476 8.83 -10.93 27.52
CA THR A 476 8.28 -12.04 28.30
C THR A 476 7.35 -12.92 27.47
N GLY A 477 7.16 -14.17 27.90
CA GLY A 477 6.42 -15.19 27.15
C GLY A 477 7.32 -16.21 26.47
N ALA A 478 6.71 -17.24 25.88
CA ALA A 478 7.35 -18.32 25.13
C ALA A 478 7.24 -18.15 23.60
N GLY A 479 6.60 -17.08 23.13
CA GLY A 479 6.49 -16.72 21.72
C GLY A 479 7.79 -16.23 21.11
N THR A 480 7.73 -15.84 19.84
CA THR A 480 8.88 -15.42 19.03
C THR A 480 8.61 -14.13 18.28
N ILE A 481 9.68 -13.40 17.95
CA ILE A 481 9.63 -12.22 17.09
C ILE A 481 10.56 -12.45 15.89
N GLN A 482 10.00 -12.49 14.68
CA GLN A 482 10.74 -12.42 13.43
C GLN A 482 11.02 -10.96 13.08
N VAL A 483 12.29 -10.65 12.79
CA VAL A 483 12.71 -9.32 12.32
C VAL A 483 13.06 -9.46 10.84
N GLY A 484 12.33 -8.71 10.02
CA GLY A 484 12.29 -8.74 8.55
C GLY A 484 12.21 -10.14 7.95
N THR A 485 12.69 -10.30 6.73
CA THR A 485 12.60 -11.57 5.97
C THR A 485 13.83 -12.43 6.22
N PRO A 486 13.68 -13.64 6.82
CA PRO A 486 14.79 -14.57 6.98
C PRO A 486 15.46 -14.83 5.64
N PRO A 487 16.80 -14.88 5.58
CA PRO A 487 17.46 -15.39 4.40
C PRO A 487 16.96 -16.82 4.17
N PRO A 488 16.82 -17.25 2.91
CA PRO A 488 16.54 -18.64 2.60
C PRO A 488 17.54 -19.54 3.37
N PRO A 489 17.09 -20.66 3.95
CA PRO A 489 18.02 -21.65 4.49
C PRO A 489 19.04 -21.99 3.39
N PRO A 490 20.33 -22.23 3.73
CA PRO A 490 21.28 -22.71 2.75
C PRO A 490 20.67 -23.90 2.01
N PRO A 491 20.64 -23.87 0.67
CA PRO A 491 20.13 -24.99 -0.09
C PRO A 491 20.95 -26.26 0.20
N GLY A 492 20.25 -27.39 0.37
CA GLY A 492 20.84 -28.72 0.46
C GLY A 492 21.31 -29.19 -0.91
N GLU A 493 21.29 -30.51 -1.17
CA GLU A 493 21.66 -31.06 -2.49
C GLU A 493 20.66 -30.66 -3.60
N LEU A 494 21.15 -30.38 -4.81
CA LEU A 494 20.31 -30.16 -6.00
C LEU A 494 19.50 -31.43 -6.35
N ILE A 495 18.18 -31.29 -6.38
CA ILE A 495 17.21 -32.36 -6.65
C ILE A 495 16.91 -32.47 -8.14
N ALA A 496 16.70 -31.35 -8.81
CA ALA A 496 16.45 -31.25 -10.25
C ALA A 496 16.90 -29.88 -10.78
N GLY A 497 17.41 -29.83 -12.01
CA GLY A 497 17.85 -28.58 -12.64
C GLY A 497 17.67 -28.60 -14.16
N TRP A 498 17.27 -27.46 -14.71
CA TRP A 498 17.14 -27.16 -16.14
C TRP A 498 18.09 -26.03 -16.50
N ASP A 499 19.14 -26.37 -17.22
CA ASP A 499 20.24 -25.46 -17.59
C ASP A 499 20.35 -25.33 -19.11
N SER A 500 20.21 -26.43 -19.84
CA SER A 500 20.09 -26.42 -21.30
C SER A 500 18.67 -26.75 -21.74
N TRP A 501 17.99 -25.76 -22.31
CA TRP A 501 16.59 -25.86 -22.72
C TRP A 501 16.43 -26.54 -24.08
N SER A 502 15.96 -27.80 -24.07
CA SER A 502 15.77 -28.59 -25.28
C SER A 502 14.48 -28.27 -26.04
N SER A 503 13.54 -27.54 -25.43
CA SER A 503 12.22 -27.24 -25.98
C SER A 503 11.59 -26.06 -25.28
N GLY A 504 10.94 -25.17 -26.05
CA GLY A 504 10.15 -24.06 -25.50
C GLY A 504 8.80 -24.47 -24.88
N THR A 505 8.45 -25.75 -24.88
CA THR A 505 7.16 -26.24 -24.34
C THR A 505 7.31 -27.40 -23.37
N ALA A 506 8.28 -28.27 -23.59
CA ALA A 506 8.52 -29.45 -22.75
C ALA A 506 10.03 -29.73 -22.64
N PRO A 507 10.78 -28.85 -21.94
CA PRO A 507 12.21 -29.01 -21.81
C PRO A 507 12.58 -30.21 -20.95
N THR A 508 13.65 -30.89 -21.36
CA THR A 508 14.21 -32.03 -20.63
C THR A 508 15.04 -31.55 -19.45
N VAL A 509 14.90 -32.23 -18.31
CA VAL A 509 15.74 -31.97 -17.13
C VAL A 509 17.22 -32.24 -17.46
N THR A 510 18.11 -31.33 -17.06
CA THR A 510 19.55 -31.41 -17.31
C THR A 510 20.28 -32.15 -16.18
N VAL A 511 19.92 -31.83 -14.94
CA VAL A 511 20.47 -32.47 -13.73
C VAL A 511 19.32 -33.05 -12.92
N VAL A 512 19.44 -34.31 -12.48
CA VAL A 512 18.43 -34.92 -11.61
C VAL A 512 19.10 -35.87 -10.62
N LYS A 513 18.73 -35.75 -9.35
CA LYS A 513 19.23 -36.62 -8.29
C LYS A 513 18.79 -38.06 -8.54
N ALA A 514 19.65 -39.01 -8.18
CA ALA A 514 19.34 -40.43 -8.30
C ALA A 514 18.05 -40.80 -7.54
N GLY A 515 17.12 -41.45 -8.22
CA GLY A 515 15.81 -41.82 -7.66
C GLY A 515 14.78 -40.68 -7.68
N ILE A 516 15.08 -39.53 -8.29
CA ILE A 516 14.08 -38.52 -8.62
C ILE A 516 13.67 -38.65 -10.08
N THR A 517 12.39 -38.44 -10.37
CA THR A 517 11.93 -38.15 -11.74
C THR A 517 11.45 -36.70 -11.78
N ALA A 518 11.90 -35.95 -12.78
CA ALA A 518 11.54 -34.54 -12.93
C ALA A 518 11.19 -34.22 -14.39
N SER A 519 10.20 -33.35 -14.58
CA SER A 519 9.79 -32.86 -15.90
C SER A 519 9.31 -31.41 -15.82
N ALA A 520 9.42 -30.66 -16.92
CA ALA A 520 8.90 -29.31 -17.02
C ALA A 520 7.99 -29.17 -18.24
N THR A 521 6.96 -28.34 -18.10
CA THR A 521 6.08 -27.91 -19.18
C THR A 521 5.92 -26.40 -19.12
N ALA A 522 6.26 -25.71 -20.20
CA ALA A 522 5.99 -24.29 -20.36
C ALA A 522 4.73 -24.13 -21.21
N THR A 523 3.76 -23.36 -20.73
CA THR A 523 2.49 -23.15 -21.45
C THR A 523 2.43 -21.77 -22.08
N GLY A 524 1.62 -21.67 -23.14
CA GLY A 524 1.39 -20.44 -23.90
C GLY A 524 0.26 -19.57 -23.34
N THR A 525 -0.28 -19.87 -22.16
CA THR A 525 -1.27 -18.99 -21.54
C THR A 525 -0.56 -17.67 -21.23
N GLY A 526 -0.94 -16.62 -21.96
CA GLY A 526 -0.28 -15.29 -21.96
C GLY A 526 0.94 -15.10 -22.86
N GLY A 527 1.66 -16.16 -23.25
CA GLY A 527 2.82 -15.99 -24.13
C GLY A 527 3.57 -17.26 -24.53
N ASP A 528 4.03 -17.31 -25.79
CA ASP A 528 4.84 -18.42 -26.32
C ASP A 528 6.31 -18.30 -25.89
N TRP A 529 6.82 -19.32 -25.21
CA TRP A 529 8.23 -19.47 -24.89
C TRP A 529 9.03 -20.02 -26.08
N THR A 530 10.24 -19.51 -26.27
CA THR A 530 11.17 -19.96 -27.31
C THR A 530 12.55 -20.24 -26.75
N ILE A 531 13.24 -21.20 -27.36
CA ILE A 531 14.67 -21.51 -27.14
C ILE A 531 15.54 -21.03 -28.32
N GLY A 532 14.90 -20.47 -29.34
CA GLY A 532 15.53 -20.01 -30.57
C GLY A 532 15.85 -18.52 -30.50
N ASP A 533 17.13 -18.21 -30.30
CA ASP A 533 17.69 -16.89 -30.55
C ASP A 533 18.00 -16.67 -32.04
N THR A 534 18.31 -15.43 -32.42
CA THR A 534 18.75 -15.13 -33.79
C THR A 534 20.09 -15.78 -34.09
N GLU A 535 20.31 -16.28 -35.31
CA GLU A 535 21.59 -16.90 -35.73
C GLU A 535 22.83 -16.01 -35.49
N THR A 536 22.65 -14.70 -35.38
CA THR A 536 23.72 -13.72 -35.14
C THR A 536 24.12 -13.56 -33.68
N ASP A 537 23.32 -14.08 -32.74
CA ASP A 537 23.54 -13.99 -31.29
C ASP A 537 22.91 -15.18 -30.56
N PRO A 538 23.45 -16.40 -30.74
CA PRO A 538 22.99 -17.57 -30.00
C PRO A 538 23.22 -17.40 -28.48
N GLY A 539 22.26 -17.83 -27.67
CA GLY A 539 22.28 -17.76 -26.22
C GLY A 539 22.08 -16.35 -25.67
N ARG A 540 21.36 -15.49 -26.40
CA ARG A 540 21.11 -14.11 -25.99
C ARG A 540 20.26 -14.09 -24.73
N GLY A 541 20.80 -13.56 -23.62
CA GLY A 541 20.09 -13.54 -22.33
C GLY A 541 20.37 -14.75 -21.44
N SER A 542 21.44 -15.51 -21.72
CA SER A 542 21.97 -16.52 -20.80
C SER A 542 23.02 -15.94 -19.83
N SER A 543 23.30 -16.62 -18.71
CA SER A 543 24.26 -16.21 -17.68
C SER A 543 25.61 -16.97 -17.77
N VAL A 544 26.69 -16.40 -17.22
CA VAL A 544 28.03 -17.03 -17.10
C VAL A 544 28.47 -17.29 -15.66
N ASP A 545 27.66 -16.96 -14.67
CA ASP A 545 28.00 -17.04 -13.24
C ASP A 545 28.26 -18.48 -12.76
N GLY A 546 27.66 -19.48 -13.41
CA GLY A 546 27.75 -20.87 -13.02
C GLY A 546 27.01 -21.16 -11.72
N THR A 547 25.90 -20.46 -11.47
CA THR A 547 25.03 -20.65 -10.30
C THR A 547 23.56 -20.82 -10.72
N TRP A 548 22.78 -21.51 -9.88
CA TRP A 548 21.32 -21.52 -9.97
C TRP A 548 20.81 -20.44 -9.02
N GLY A 549 20.38 -19.28 -9.50
CA GLY A 549 20.23 -18.15 -8.57
C GLY A 549 21.57 -17.88 -7.88
N THR A 550 21.58 -17.80 -6.55
CA THR A 550 22.86 -17.69 -5.80
C THR A 550 23.49 -19.05 -5.45
N TYR A 551 22.84 -20.16 -5.79
CA TYR A 551 23.23 -21.51 -5.38
C TYR A 551 24.20 -22.18 -6.35
N ASP A 552 25.35 -22.66 -5.85
CA ASP A 552 26.38 -23.33 -6.67
C ASP A 552 26.02 -24.74 -7.18
N GLY A 553 24.81 -25.22 -6.89
CA GLY A 553 24.34 -26.55 -7.29
C GLY A 553 24.88 -27.70 -6.44
N GLY A 554 25.57 -27.43 -5.33
CA GLY A 554 26.08 -28.46 -4.43
C GLY A 554 27.07 -29.41 -5.11
N GLY A 555 27.92 -28.85 -5.98
CA GLY A 555 28.84 -29.61 -6.84
C GLY A 555 28.29 -29.95 -8.24
N ASN A 556 27.08 -29.50 -8.57
CA ASN A 556 26.49 -29.58 -9.92
C ASN A 556 26.11 -28.16 -10.41
N PRO A 557 27.10 -27.29 -10.68
CA PRO A 557 26.81 -25.95 -11.20
C PRO A 557 26.16 -26.03 -12.60
N PRO A 558 25.31 -25.07 -12.98
CA PRO A 558 24.86 -24.90 -14.36
C PRO A 558 26.03 -24.51 -15.26
N ASN A 559 25.81 -24.62 -16.57
CA ASN A 559 26.85 -24.44 -17.56
C ASN A 559 27.06 -22.97 -17.88
N THR A 560 28.31 -22.50 -17.89
CA THR A 560 28.65 -21.11 -18.25
C THR A 560 28.71 -20.88 -19.78
N VAL A 561 28.14 -21.76 -20.59
CA VAL A 561 28.15 -21.65 -22.06
C VAL A 561 26.98 -20.82 -22.52
N THR A 562 27.30 -19.68 -23.11
CA THR A 562 26.30 -18.65 -23.42
C THR A 562 26.12 -18.38 -24.90
N ASN A 563 26.84 -19.08 -25.76
CA ASN A 563 26.88 -18.80 -27.19
C ASN A 563 26.24 -19.92 -28.03
N GLU A 564 25.25 -20.61 -27.47
CA GLU A 564 24.56 -21.73 -28.09
C GLU A 564 23.03 -21.57 -27.98
N HIS A 565 22.29 -22.19 -28.91
CA HIS A 565 20.83 -22.19 -28.84
C HIS A 565 20.34 -23.06 -27.67
N GLY A 566 19.30 -22.59 -26.98
CA GLY A 566 18.78 -23.25 -25.78
C GLY A 566 19.62 -23.01 -24.53
N ALA A 567 20.59 -22.09 -24.54
CA ALA A 567 21.26 -21.65 -23.31
C ALA A 567 20.29 -20.90 -22.38
N ASN A 568 19.19 -20.34 -22.89
CA ASN A 568 18.11 -19.78 -22.09
C ASN A 568 16.73 -20.10 -22.72
N MET A 569 15.68 -19.77 -21.97
CA MET A 569 14.32 -19.64 -22.48
C MET A 569 13.87 -18.19 -22.51
N THR A 570 13.24 -17.79 -23.61
CA THR A 570 12.76 -16.43 -23.82
C THR A 570 11.23 -16.37 -23.89
N LEU A 571 10.62 -15.49 -23.10
CA LEU A 571 9.25 -15.02 -23.28
C LEU A 571 9.27 -13.73 -24.12
N THR A 572 8.71 -13.80 -25.34
CA THR A 572 9.02 -12.81 -26.38
C THR A 572 8.01 -11.68 -26.55
N ASN A 573 8.52 -10.47 -26.82
CA ASN A 573 7.73 -9.30 -27.24
C ASN A 573 6.74 -8.78 -26.19
N GLY A 574 7.19 -8.69 -24.95
CA GLY A 574 6.46 -8.03 -23.86
C GLY A 574 5.11 -8.68 -23.57
N LYS A 575 5.05 -10.01 -23.62
CA LYS A 575 3.84 -10.77 -23.25
C LYS A 575 3.37 -10.37 -21.87
N THR A 576 2.05 -10.36 -21.66
CA THR A 576 1.45 -9.98 -20.38
C THR A 576 1.87 -10.89 -19.24
N ASP A 577 1.99 -12.18 -19.57
CA ASP A 577 2.30 -13.23 -18.62
C ASP A 577 2.94 -14.44 -19.34
N GLY A 578 3.51 -15.35 -18.55
CA GLY A 578 4.05 -16.63 -19.00
C GLY A 578 4.35 -17.53 -17.81
N GLU A 579 4.33 -18.86 -18.02
CA GLU A 579 4.50 -19.81 -16.93
C GLU A 579 5.32 -21.05 -17.34
N ILE A 580 6.05 -21.60 -16.37
CA ILE A 580 6.76 -22.88 -16.45
C ILE A 580 6.34 -23.72 -15.25
N THR A 581 5.79 -24.91 -15.51
CA THR A 581 5.36 -25.87 -14.49
C THR A 581 6.33 -27.03 -14.41
N PHE A 582 6.82 -27.31 -13.23
CA PHE A 582 7.75 -28.38 -12.90
C PHE A 582 7.02 -29.46 -12.09
N THR A 583 7.24 -30.72 -12.45
CA THR A 583 6.72 -31.87 -11.72
C THR A 583 7.92 -32.68 -11.22
N ILE A 584 8.01 -32.87 -9.91
CA ILE A 584 9.08 -33.59 -9.22
C ILE A 584 8.46 -34.76 -8.47
N THR A 585 8.91 -35.99 -8.74
CA THR A 585 8.45 -37.20 -8.06
C THR A 585 9.60 -37.83 -7.29
N ASN A 586 9.40 -38.06 -5.99
CA ASN A 586 10.37 -38.76 -5.16
C ASN A 586 10.22 -40.27 -5.34
N SER A 587 11.13 -40.91 -6.06
CA SER A 587 11.21 -42.37 -6.19
C SER A 587 12.40 -42.97 -5.42
N THR A 588 12.97 -42.21 -4.48
CA THR A 588 14.07 -42.69 -3.62
C THR A 588 13.54 -43.63 -2.52
N ALA A 589 14.41 -44.10 -1.64
CA ALA A 589 14.03 -44.98 -0.53
C ALA A 589 13.60 -44.21 0.74
N SER A 590 13.66 -42.88 0.74
CA SER A 590 13.39 -42.03 1.90
C SER A 590 12.65 -40.75 1.52
N ALA A 591 12.02 -40.10 2.49
CA ALA A 591 11.46 -38.76 2.30
C ALA A 591 12.55 -37.74 1.92
N ILE A 592 12.16 -36.72 1.18
CA ILE A 592 13.02 -35.57 0.83
C ILE A 592 12.28 -34.31 1.22
N ASN A 593 12.91 -33.47 2.02
CA ASN A 593 12.38 -32.14 2.29
C ASN A 593 12.86 -31.19 1.18
N LEU A 594 11.93 -30.57 0.44
CA LEU A 594 12.25 -29.58 -0.59
C LEU A 594 12.64 -28.26 0.07
N GLY A 595 13.72 -27.64 -0.40
CA GLY A 595 14.35 -26.48 0.23
C GLY A 595 13.96 -25.18 -0.47
N SER A 596 14.47 -24.99 -1.67
CA SER A 596 14.28 -23.74 -2.43
C SER A 596 14.17 -24.01 -3.93
N VAL A 597 13.53 -23.06 -4.62
CA VAL A 597 13.58 -22.90 -6.07
C VAL A 597 14.60 -21.81 -6.37
N HIS A 598 15.46 -22.05 -7.33
CA HIS A 598 16.58 -21.19 -7.71
C HIS A 598 16.49 -20.89 -9.20
N PHE A 599 16.67 -19.65 -9.62
CA PHE A 599 16.69 -19.32 -11.04
C PHE A 599 17.31 -17.96 -11.32
N ASP A 600 17.86 -17.83 -12.53
CA ASP A 600 18.37 -16.57 -13.03
C ASP A 600 17.42 -16.00 -14.07
N ALA A 601 17.04 -14.74 -13.86
CA ALA A 601 16.11 -14.04 -14.74
C ALA A 601 16.66 -12.68 -15.18
N LEU A 602 16.32 -12.29 -16.40
CA LEU A 602 16.71 -11.00 -16.95
C LEU A 602 15.63 -10.43 -17.86
N ALA A 603 15.25 -9.17 -17.63
CA ALA A 603 14.37 -8.45 -18.53
C ALA A 603 15.14 -7.55 -19.50
N PHE A 604 14.77 -7.62 -20.77
CA PHE A 604 15.23 -6.70 -21.80
C PHE A 604 14.11 -5.73 -22.14
N ARG A 605 14.28 -4.48 -21.70
CA ARG A 605 13.36 -3.33 -21.86
C ARG A 605 12.08 -3.44 -21.01
N PRO A 606 11.39 -2.32 -20.69
CA PRO A 606 10.48 -2.28 -19.54
C PRO A 606 9.19 -3.07 -19.69
N ASN A 607 8.70 -3.24 -20.92
CA ASN A 607 7.42 -3.93 -21.17
C ASN A 607 7.46 -5.46 -21.03
N ALA A 608 8.58 -6.07 -20.61
CA ALA A 608 8.66 -7.50 -20.34
C ALA A 608 7.85 -7.88 -19.09
N ALA A 609 7.43 -9.13 -18.95
CA ALA A 609 6.85 -9.63 -17.71
C ALA A 609 7.96 -9.73 -16.65
N ARG A 610 7.87 -8.93 -15.60
CA ARG A 610 8.96 -8.71 -14.62
C ARG A 610 8.56 -9.03 -13.18
N THR A 611 7.29 -9.29 -12.96
CA THR A 611 6.77 -9.81 -11.70
C THR A 611 6.81 -11.34 -11.76
N TYR A 612 7.18 -12.02 -10.68
CA TYR A 612 7.19 -13.48 -10.62
C TYR A 612 6.50 -14.02 -9.37
N ALA A 613 5.98 -15.23 -9.49
CA ALA A 613 5.38 -15.98 -8.38
C ALA A 613 5.78 -17.45 -8.45
N VAL A 614 6.00 -18.05 -7.27
CA VAL A 614 6.20 -19.49 -7.10
C VAL A 614 4.96 -20.07 -6.44
N ASN A 615 4.30 -21.00 -7.12
CA ASN A 615 3.06 -21.62 -6.66
C ASN A 615 3.23 -23.14 -6.59
N VAL A 616 2.68 -23.76 -5.55
CA VAL A 616 2.43 -25.20 -5.52
C VAL A 616 1.02 -25.45 -6.03
N LEU A 617 0.89 -26.21 -7.12
CA LEU A 617 -0.37 -26.45 -7.80
C LEU A 617 -1.13 -27.64 -7.22
N ALA A 618 -2.45 -27.64 -7.44
CA ALA A 618 -3.32 -28.75 -7.10
C ALA A 618 -2.86 -30.05 -7.79
N GLY A 619 -2.93 -31.16 -7.05
CA GLY A 619 -2.39 -32.45 -7.48
C GLY A 619 -0.97 -32.73 -6.97
N SER A 620 -0.34 -31.76 -6.28
CA SER A 620 0.81 -32.01 -5.42
C SER A 620 0.38 -32.74 -4.14
N ASP A 621 1.27 -33.56 -3.59
CA ASP A 621 1.14 -34.19 -2.28
C ASP A 621 1.62 -33.27 -1.13
N ILE A 622 2.40 -32.22 -1.45
CA ILE A 622 2.78 -31.13 -0.53
C ILE A 622 1.72 -30.01 -0.50
N THR A 623 1.87 -29.06 0.43
CA THR A 623 0.88 -28.00 0.65
C THR A 623 0.68 -27.12 -0.59
N VAL A 624 -0.55 -27.10 -1.13
CA VAL A 624 -0.96 -26.29 -2.29
C VAL A 624 -1.13 -24.83 -1.90
N GLY A 625 -0.64 -23.90 -2.72
CA GLY A 625 -0.80 -22.46 -2.50
C GLY A 625 0.30 -21.62 -3.15
N ASN A 626 0.19 -20.30 -2.99
CA ASN A 626 1.26 -19.38 -3.33
C ASN A 626 2.36 -19.47 -2.26
N VAL A 627 3.59 -19.71 -2.69
CA VAL A 627 4.78 -19.69 -1.82
C VAL A 627 5.29 -18.26 -1.70
N PHE A 628 5.40 -17.58 -2.84
CA PHE A 628 5.94 -16.24 -2.93
C PHE A 628 5.38 -15.53 -4.16
N THR A 629 5.19 -14.21 -4.03
CA THR A 629 4.95 -13.29 -5.15
C THR A 629 5.85 -12.09 -4.97
N SER A 630 6.62 -11.74 -6.00
CA SER A 630 7.46 -10.56 -5.97
C SER A 630 6.62 -9.28 -6.02
N PRO A 631 7.18 -8.13 -5.62
CA PRO A 631 6.64 -6.84 -6.02
C PRO A 631 6.52 -6.72 -7.55
N ASP A 632 5.69 -5.77 -7.98
CA ASP A 632 5.57 -5.45 -9.41
C ASP A 632 6.93 -5.03 -9.97
N ASP A 633 7.25 -5.57 -11.15
CA ASP A 633 8.46 -5.25 -11.90
C ASP A 633 9.79 -5.53 -11.16
N ALA A 634 9.80 -6.56 -10.31
CA ALA A 634 10.95 -6.93 -9.50
C ALA A 634 12.19 -7.35 -10.30
N ILE A 635 12.02 -8.01 -11.45
CA ILE A 635 13.15 -8.45 -12.29
C ILE A 635 13.83 -7.23 -12.93
N THR A 636 15.12 -7.08 -12.75
CA THR A 636 15.95 -5.99 -13.28
C THR A 636 15.86 -5.93 -14.80
N GLU A 637 15.64 -4.72 -15.31
CA GLU A 637 15.66 -4.46 -16.75
C GLU A 637 17.01 -3.91 -17.23
N ILE A 638 17.39 -4.31 -18.45
CA ILE A 638 18.53 -3.74 -19.15
C ILE A 638 18.07 -3.01 -20.41
N ALA A 639 18.45 -1.74 -20.51
CA ALA A 639 18.23 -0.93 -21.70
C ALA A 639 19.37 -1.12 -22.73
N GLY A 640 19.05 -1.72 -23.88
CA GLY A 640 19.91 -1.72 -25.07
C GLY A 640 20.77 -2.96 -25.28
N SER A 641 20.98 -3.33 -26.55
CA SER A 641 21.57 -4.62 -26.97
C SER A 641 23.06 -4.76 -26.64
N ALA A 642 23.78 -3.67 -26.38
CA ALA A 642 25.23 -3.69 -26.17
C ALA A 642 25.64 -4.21 -24.78
N VAL A 643 24.76 -4.07 -23.78
CA VAL A 643 25.02 -4.52 -22.41
C VAL A 643 24.80 -6.03 -22.27
N LEU A 644 23.76 -6.58 -22.91
CA LEU A 644 23.49 -8.03 -22.99
C LEU A 644 24.68 -8.84 -23.53
N LEU A 645 25.48 -8.24 -24.40
CA LEU A 645 26.61 -8.90 -25.06
C LEU A 645 27.94 -8.76 -24.30
N ALA A 646 28.04 -7.80 -23.37
CA ALA A 646 29.31 -7.39 -22.79
C ALA A 646 29.63 -8.08 -21.46
N SER A 647 28.64 -8.34 -20.60
CA SER A 647 28.86 -9.05 -19.32
C SER A 647 28.28 -10.46 -19.31
N ARG A 648 27.10 -10.70 -19.93
CA ARG A 648 26.34 -11.97 -19.80
C ARG A 648 26.21 -12.43 -18.34
N ASP A 649 26.19 -11.46 -17.44
CA ASP A 649 26.27 -11.60 -15.98
C ASP A 649 25.54 -10.39 -15.39
N ALA A 650 24.26 -10.29 -15.73
CA ALA A 650 23.43 -9.15 -15.35
C ALA A 650 22.01 -9.59 -14.98
N HIS A 651 21.87 -10.89 -14.75
CA HIS A 651 20.66 -11.52 -14.28
C HIS A 651 20.47 -11.19 -12.81
N ASP A 652 19.22 -11.23 -12.37
CA ASP A 652 18.95 -11.33 -10.96
C ASP A 652 19.06 -12.81 -10.55
N ASP A 653 19.89 -13.04 -9.54
CA ASP A 653 20.03 -14.32 -8.86
C ASP A 653 18.85 -14.48 -7.89
N ILE A 654 17.87 -15.32 -8.23
CA ILE A 654 16.63 -15.43 -7.45
C ILE A 654 16.53 -16.79 -6.75
N ASP A 655 16.43 -16.74 -5.42
CA ASP A 655 16.20 -17.90 -4.56
C ASP A 655 14.90 -17.77 -3.77
N VAL A 656 13.94 -18.66 -4.01
CA VAL A 656 12.65 -18.70 -3.32
C VAL A 656 12.60 -19.90 -2.39
N SER A 657 12.60 -19.63 -1.08
CA SER A 657 12.48 -20.69 -0.08
C SER A 657 11.09 -21.32 -0.05
N LEU A 658 11.04 -22.65 -0.02
CA LEU A 658 9.83 -23.44 0.18
C LEU A 658 9.53 -23.67 1.68
N ALA A 659 10.39 -23.21 2.59
CA ALA A 659 10.24 -23.41 4.04
C ALA A 659 9.01 -22.68 4.63
N GLY A 660 8.43 -21.72 3.89
CA GLY A 660 7.18 -21.06 4.27
C GLY A 660 5.92 -21.93 4.07
N LEU A 661 6.04 -23.07 3.37
CA LEU A 661 4.94 -24.02 3.24
C LEU A 661 4.68 -24.74 4.58
N ALA A 662 3.41 -25.03 4.86
CA ALA A 662 3.05 -25.84 6.02
C ALA A 662 3.64 -27.26 5.94
N ASP A 663 3.87 -27.74 4.72
CA ASP A 663 4.55 -28.99 4.41
C ASP A 663 5.28 -28.89 3.06
N SER A 664 6.57 -29.19 3.08
CA SER A 664 7.48 -29.28 1.94
C SER A 664 8.18 -30.65 1.85
N THR A 665 7.76 -31.64 2.66
CA THR A 665 8.32 -32.98 2.66
C THR A 665 7.62 -33.84 1.62
N LEU A 666 8.41 -34.41 0.72
CA LEU A 666 7.96 -35.33 -0.31
C LEU A 666 8.29 -36.76 0.10
N GLU A 667 7.31 -37.55 0.53
CA GLU A 667 7.49 -38.94 0.90
C GLU A 667 7.80 -39.82 -0.32
N VAL A 668 8.17 -41.08 -0.07
CA VAL A 668 8.47 -42.03 -1.14
C VAL A 668 7.23 -42.29 -2.00
N GLY A 669 7.34 -41.96 -3.29
CA GLY A 669 6.30 -42.11 -4.30
C GLY A 669 5.47 -40.85 -4.54
N GLU A 670 5.65 -39.80 -3.73
CA GLU A 670 4.86 -38.57 -3.81
C GLU A 670 5.37 -37.60 -4.87
N VAL A 671 4.50 -36.67 -5.27
CA VAL A 671 4.74 -35.67 -6.31
C VAL A 671 4.54 -34.23 -5.82
N ALA A 672 5.46 -33.35 -6.21
CA ALA A 672 5.32 -31.90 -6.10
C ALA A 672 5.15 -31.31 -7.49
N ILE A 673 4.14 -30.44 -7.68
CA ILE A 673 3.87 -29.71 -8.91
C ILE A 673 4.06 -28.23 -8.59
N VAL A 674 5.18 -27.67 -9.02
CA VAL A 674 5.57 -26.28 -8.72
C VAL A 674 5.52 -25.46 -10.01
N GLN A 675 4.87 -24.30 -9.97
CA GLN A 675 4.76 -23.37 -11.07
C GLN A 675 5.58 -22.12 -10.78
N LEU A 676 6.40 -21.73 -11.74
CA LEU A 676 7.00 -20.40 -11.85
C LEU A 676 6.18 -19.59 -12.85
N ALA A 677 5.46 -18.59 -12.34
CA ALA A 677 4.57 -17.72 -13.13
C ALA A 677 5.14 -16.30 -13.20
N PHE A 678 5.03 -15.68 -14.37
CA PHE A 678 5.46 -14.31 -14.63
C PHE A 678 4.29 -13.44 -15.06
N SER A 679 4.29 -12.17 -14.66
CA SER A 679 3.25 -11.18 -14.99
C SER A 679 3.84 -9.77 -15.12
N SER A 680 2.98 -8.74 -15.16
CA SER A 680 3.26 -7.31 -15.38
C SER A 680 3.75 -6.88 -16.76
N GLY A 681 3.83 -7.79 -17.74
CA GLY A 681 4.15 -7.38 -19.10
C GLY A 681 3.01 -6.60 -19.74
N THR A 682 3.33 -5.67 -20.64
CA THR A 682 2.30 -4.72 -21.15
C THR A 682 1.61 -5.16 -22.42
N GLY A 683 2.04 -6.26 -23.05
CA GLY A 683 1.55 -6.73 -24.35
C GLY A 683 2.04 -5.90 -25.55
N SER A 684 2.82 -4.83 -25.31
CA SER A 684 3.06 -3.76 -26.30
C SER A 684 4.01 -4.13 -27.46
N GLY A 685 4.45 -5.38 -27.59
CA GLY A 685 5.35 -5.82 -28.67
C GLY A 685 6.72 -5.13 -28.62
N GLY A 686 7.47 -5.13 -29.73
CA GLY A 686 8.64 -4.23 -29.88
C GLY A 686 10.00 -4.76 -29.37
N GLY A 687 10.18 -6.08 -29.25
CA GLY A 687 11.45 -6.68 -28.84
C GLY A 687 11.76 -6.50 -27.35
N HIS A 688 10.72 -6.49 -26.51
CA HIS A 688 10.83 -6.60 -25.06
C HIS A 688 10.82 -8.08 -24.68
N HIS A 689 11.77 -8.55 -23.89
CA HIS A 689 11.93 -9.99 -23.64
C HIS A 689 12.16 -10.24 -22.16
N LEU A 690 11.58 -11.31 -21.63
CA LEU A 690 12.04 -11.92 -20.39
C LEU A 690 12.88 -13.15 -20.76
N PHE A 691 14.06 -13.26 -20.17
CA PHE A 691 14.96 -14.40 -20.30
C PHE A 691 15.03 -15.14 -18.98
N ILE A 692 14.96 -16.47 -19.05
CA ILE A 692 15.22 -17.40 -17.95
C ILE A 692 16.39 -18.27 -18.36
N ASP A 693 17.50 -18.15 -17.65
CA ASP A 693 18.72 -18.87 -18.01
C ASP A 693 18.69 -20.30 -17.50
N ASN A 694 18.63 -20.49 -16.19
CA ASN A 694 18.55 -21.80 -15.59
C ASN A 694 17.54 -21.81 -14.42
N VAL A 695 17.06 -23.00 -14.06
CA VAL A 695 16.15 -23.21 -12.92
C VAL A 695 16.54 -24.47 -12.17
N GLY A 696 16.78 -24.36 -10.87
CA GLY A 696 17.14 -25.45 -9.96
C GLY A 696 16.17 -25.62 -8.80
N PHE A 697 16.02 -26.86 -8.31
CA PHE A 697 15.31 -27.19 -7.09
C PHE A 697 16.29 -27.89 -6.14
N SER A 698 16.43 -27.39 -4.92
CA SER A 698 17.28 -27.98 -3.90
C SER A 698 16.47 -28.69 -2.82
N ALA A 699 17.09 -29.62 -2.11
CA ALA A 699 16.58 -30.09 -0.82
C ALA A 699 16.74 -28.98 0.23
N ALA A 700 15.97 -29.03 1.31
CA ALA A 700 16.31 -28.26 2.50
C ALA A 700 17.68 -28.75 3.01
N ALA A 701 18.56 -27.85 3.45
CA ALA A 701 19.76 -28.27 4.17
C ALA A 701 19.38 -29.28 5.25
N SER A 702 20.11 -30.40 5.34
CA SER A 702 19.86 -31.34 6.42
C SER A 702 20.07 -30.60 7.73
N THR A 703 19.01 -30.36 8.50
CA THR A 703 19.08 -29.66 9.80
C THR A 703 19.69 -30.53 10.90
N GLY A 704 20.22 -31.70 10.54
CA GLY A 704 21.18 -32.37 11.40
C GLY A 704 22.45 -31.53 11.43
N PRO A 705 23.07 -31.26 12.59
CA PRO A 705 24.48 -30.87 12.57
C PRO A 705 25.19 -31.89 11.70
N VAL A 706 25.96 -31.46 10.69
CA VAL A 706 26.87 -32.36 9.97
C VAL A 706 27.60 -33.12 11.06
N GLU A 707 27.37 -34.43 11.14
CA GLU A 707 27.89 -35.19 12.28
C GLU A 707 29.39 -34.95 12.29
N PRO A 708 29.93 -34.26 13.31
CA PRO A 708 31.27 -33.73 13.22
C PRO A 708 32.19 -34.91 12.98
N PRO A 709 33.02 -34.87 11.92
CA PRO A 709 33.76 -36.05 11.52
C PRO A 709 34.66 -36.45 12.68
N VAL A 710 34.71 -37.74 12.97
CA VAL A 710 35.50 -38.26 14.08
C VAL A 710 36.97 -37.95 13.80
N MET A 711 37.59 -37.12 14.65
CA MET A 711 39.02 -36.88 14.61
C MET A 711 39.74 -38.08 15.20
N GLU A 712 40.47 -38.79 14.37
CA GLU A 712 41.41 -39.83 14.75
C GLU A 712 42.81 -39.24 14.89
N SER A 713 43.61 -39.80 15.80
CA SER A 713 45.00 -39.38 16.01
C SER A 713 45.93 -40.59 16.07
N ASP A 714 47.03 -40.54 15.34
CA ASP A 714 48.15 -41.49 15.43
C ASP A 714 49.44 -40.76 15.81
N VAL A 715 50.24 -41.34 16.71
CA VAL A 715 51.48 -40.74 17.19
C VAL A 715 52.67 -41.56 16.71
N SER A 716 53.46 -40.99 15.80
CA SER A 716 54.66 -41.65 15.30
C SER A 716 55.83 -40.67 15.20
N GLY A 717 57.01 -41.10 15.67
CA GLY A 717 58.26 -40.34 15.49
C GLY A 717 58.31 -38.94 16.13
N GLY A 718 57.45 -38.65 17.12
CA GLY A 718 57.37 -37.31 17.73
C GLY A 718 56.42 -36.35 17.01
N ASN A 719 55.63 -36.83 16.05
CA ASN A 719 54.54 -36.09 15.42
C ASN A 719 53.19 -36.74 15.76
N VAL A 720 52.14 -35.94 15.71
CA VAL A 720 50.75 -36.40 15.77
C VAL A 720 50.15 -36.26 14.37
N THR A 721 49.74 -37.36 13.77
CA THR A 721 48.94 -37.35 12.54
C THR A 721 47.48 -37.35 12.94
N LEU A 722 46.73 -36.34 12.49
CA LEU A 722 45.30 -36.20 12.71
C LEU A 722 44.58 -36.50 11.41
N SER A 723 43.59 -37.37 11.46
CA SER A 723 42.76 -37.74 10.31
C SER A 723 41.29 -37.63 10.65
N TRP A 724 40.49 -37.20 9.69
CA TRP A 724 39.04 -37.18 9.74
C TRP A 724 38.48 -37.51 8.35
N ALA A 725 37.20 -37.90 8.29
CA ALA A 725 36.49 -38.02 7.02
C ALA A 725 36.33 -36.61 6.42
N SER A 726 36.98 -36.37 5.27
CA SER A 726 37.07 -35.04 4.67
C SER A 726 36.26 -34.98 3.39
N ASP A 727 35.21 -34.16 3.40
CA ASP A 727 34.46 -33.67 2.24
C ASP A 727 34.93 -32.27 1.78
N GLY A 728 35.85 -31.65 2.54
CA GLY A 728 36.37 -30.30 2.31
C GLY A 728 35.72 -29.24 3.21
N ALA A 729 34.66 -29.58 3.95
CA ALA A 729 33.91 -28.66 4.78
C ALA A 729 34.56 -28.37 6.14
N PHE A 730 35.60 -29.09 6.54
CA PHE A 730 36.24 -28.91 7.85
C PHE A 730 37.72 -28.51 7.75
N LYS A 731 38.18 -27.70 8.71
CA LYS A 731 39.60 -27.38 8.91
C LYS A 731 40.03 -27.57 10.35
N LEU A 732 41.34 -27.80 10.55
CA LEU A 732 41.93 -27.92 11.87
C LEU A 732 42.40 -26.56 12.39
N GLN A 733 41.97 -26.21 13.61
CA GLN A 733 42.46 -25.04 14.32
C GLN A 733 43.24 -25.44 15.57
N THR A 734 44.18 -24.59 15.96
CA THR A 734 45.01 -24.73 17.13
C THR A 734 44.96 -23.50 18.03
N ARG A 735 45.19 -23.71 19.34
CA ARG A 735 45.56 -22.65 20.28
C ARG A 735 46.36 -23.19 21.47
N PRO A 736 47.16 -22.36 22.16
CA PRO A 736 47.97 -22.79 23.30
C PRO A 736 47.23 -22.89 24.63
N ASN A 737 46.00 -22.34 24.76
CA ASN A 737 45.26 -22.28 26.03
C ASN A 737 43.74 -22.36 25.81
N LEU A 738 43.02 -23.16 26.62
CA LEU A 738 41.55 -23.32 26.48
C LEU A 738 40.72 -22.12 26.99
N VAL A 739 41.29 -21.26 27.83
CA VAL A 739 40.56 -20.20 28.54
C VAL A 739 40.83 -18.82 27.94
N VAL A 740 41.99 -18.63 27.29
CA VAL A 740 42.43 -17.31 26.79
C VAL A 740 43.07 -17.44 25.40
N GLY A 741 42.67 -16.56 24.47
CA GLY A 741 43.25 -16.42 23.13
C GLY A 741 42.36 -16.92 21.99
N ASP A 742 42.67 -16.45 20.78
CA ASP A 742 41.96 -16.80 19.54
C ASP A 742 42.41 -18.16 19.00
N TRP A 743 41.51 -18.84 18.30
CA TRP A 743 41.84 -20.03 17.52
C TRP A 743 42.51 -19.61 16.21
N ALA A 744 43.62 -20.26 15.87
CA ALA A 744 44.34 -20.04 14.63
C ALA A 744 44.27 -21.28 13.73
N ASP A 745 44.15 -21.09 12.42
CA ASP A 745 44.19 -22.19 11.46
C ASP A 745 45.56 -22.87 11.48
N VAL A 746 45.59 -24.20 11.51
CA VAL A 746 46.83 -24.97 11.33
C VAL A 746 47.22 -24.87 9.84
N PRO A 747 48.42 -24.37 9.50
CA PRO A 747 48.80 -24.17 8.10
C PRO A 747 48.69 -25.45 7.26
N GLY A 748 47.93 -25.38 6.15
CA GLY A 748 47.70 -26.51 5.24
C GLY A 748 46.67 -27.53 5.74
N ALA A 749 45.98 -27.27 6.86
CA ALA A 749 45.06 -28.20 7.49
C ALA A 749 43.59 -28.04 7.08
N THR A 750 43.36 -27.71 5.80
CA THR A 750 42.04 -27.68 5.17
C THR A 750 41.64 -29.04 4.57
N SER A 751 42.49 -30.06 4.70
CA SER A 751 42.24 -31.42 4.22
C SER A 751 42.91 -32.46 5.15
N SER A 752 42.30 -33.63 5.26
CA SER A 752 42.79 -34.78 6.02
C SER A 752 43.69 -35.68 5.15
N PRO A 753 44.78 -36.27 5.68
CA PRO A 753 45.30 -36.15 7.05
C PRO A 753 46.31 -35.00 7.23
N VAL A 754 46.47 -34.52 8.47
CA VAL A 754 47.40 -33.43 8.84
C VAL A 754 48.43 -33.92 9.86
N VAL A 755 49.70 -33.59 9.64
CA VAL A 755 50.78 -33.90 10.58
C VAL A 755 51.11 -32.66 11.41
N VAL A 756 50.87 -32.74 12.72
CA VAL A 756 51.20 -31.70 13.70
C VAL A 756 52.49 -32.11 14.45
N PRO A 757 53.58 -31.34 14.34
CA PRO A 757 54.79 -31.61 15.11
C PRO A 757 54.50 -31.52 16.62
N ALA A 758 54.86 -32.53 17.42
CA ALA A 758 54.71 -32.48 18.87
C ALA A 758 55.86 -31.69 19.52
N THR A 759 56.10 -30.46 19.06
CA THR A 759 57.19 -29.60 19.52
C THR A 759 56.79 -28.69 20.69
N ASN A 760 55.50 -28.58 20.98
CA ASN A 760 54.94 -27.72 22.04
C ASN A 760 54.61 -28.53 23.30
N ALA A 761 54.70 -27.90 24.48
CA ALA A 761 54.42 -28.56 25.76
C ALA A 761 52.92 -28.86 25.97
N VAL A 762 52.04 -28.00 25.44
CA VAL A 762 50.57 -28.18 25.40
C VAL A 762 50.02 -27.43 24.20
N GLU A 763 49.16 -28.07 23.41
CA GLU A 763 48.47 -27.49 22.26
C GLU A 763 47.05 -28.07 22.19
N PHE A 764 46.05 -27.22 21.97
CA PHE A 764 44.65 -27.62 21.87
C PHE A 764 44.21 -27.54 20.43
N LEU A 765 43.56 -28.60 19.96
CA LEU A 765 43.16 -28.76 18.57
C LEU A 765 41.63 -28.91 18.51
N ARG A 766 41.01 -28.34 17.47
CA ARG A 766 39.59 -28.57 17.15
C ARG A 766 39.41 -28.68 15.65
N LEU A 767 38.39 -29.45 15.24
CA LEU A 767 37.79 -29.29 13.92
C LEU A 767 36.74 -28.19 14.00
N ILE A 768 36.70 -27.37 12.97
CA ILE A 768 35.64 -26.39 12.75
C ILE A 768 35.20 -26.50 11.29
N GLU A 769 33.90 -26.35 11.07
CA GLU A 769 33.34 -26.19 9.73
C GLU A 769 33.88 -24.89 9.12
N GLN A 770 34.26 -24.92 7.84
CA GLN A 770 34.96 -23.83 7.16
C GLN A 770 34.07 -22.62 6.93
#